data_AF-A0A6N7V4C1-F1
#
_entry.id   AF-A0A6N7V4C1-F1
#
_cell.length_a   1.000
_cell.length_b   1.000
_cell.length_c   1.000
_cell.angle_alpha   90.00
_cell.angle_beta   90.00
_cell.angle_gamma   90.00
#
_symmetry.space_group_name_H-M   'P 1'
#
loop_
_entity.id
_entity.type
_entity.pdbx_description
1 polymer ?
#
loop_
_entity_poly.entity_id
_entity_poly.type
_entity_poly.pdbx_seq_one_letter_code
_entity_poly.pdbx_strand_id
1 'polypeptide(L)'
;MERLLEKIIQCNENGLYFVNTPTGSAKSYSAVQLMKNHYKSFDSHFIFITNNLNNLPMEDLEKAFGDDFKNQVIRVESIVDNIVHHFDESIIPDEYKRLKYYKELYNCLNNYKYLARYIQNELDKGKTPNIGVLKFFDQSKEDLANRDSRFRKDIRKHLMQSGFAELNFEERKLIVKSKYKWLTTLYPAMFIEDYKVICMSVKRFFTTIDPIYKKKYRFSESEIIDNSVLFIDEVDSTKNEINNIILESSLRSTIDLIPMIHRIADQFIYWDLNMPRILKDMVLDKNTAFKNIRKQALAIQKNYHDELPYYCSGIKDRNFLMNDATFHASFENHSKKNAYVYYDANKNQMTIEIENSRNNVSDTSSEVFSLYKVIRDMNNFLTSTKNYIKRLSLTYKDIHNSSILKDEEKINDEEALNSVYKVFRLTDADISYFENEIHIQSLIKGYTERNKLKKTNGYYDRGIRSFEFTNRKHDSFNTTFNFIHVSKSAEFTLSLLARKAIVIGLSATCNIDSVLSNYSLRYLKENLGDNFHRIEGEDFKRIKDTYSMLNKNYESKDIQVHIKEVTDCLNLDMKGMICTVFEDFKVQRKVERIFSCNGINDLYSIKRYLIMAQVYRYFILHEDIHSFLCLNNALPKENSKFDLSILLKLFDVVNEENSFDKNDAHIEVLKSCISFDADKKDILERLSNGEKVFVISAYATIGAGQNMAYKLPEHSDTINITDFSNKKDGRNYKKDFDGIYLGDITNVVTNLLDMDSDFDESELLHCLIELENWYYVKI
;
A
#
# COMPACT_ATOMS: atom_id res chain seq x y z
N MET A 1 10.82 -1.03 -27.64
CA MET A 1 10.58 -0.41 -26.32
C MET A 1 11.35 0.88 -26.17
N GLU A 2 12.69 0.86 -26.28
CA GLU A 2 13.53 2.06 -26.20
C GLU A 2 13.03 3.25 -27.05
N ARG A 3 12.76 3.05 -28.34
CA ARG A 3 12.21 4.11 -29.22
C ARG A 3 10.92 4.76 -28.72
N LEU A 4 10.04 3.98 -28.07
CA LEU A 4 8.80 4.50 -27.51
C LEU A 4 9.09 5.37 -26.28
N LEU A 5 9.93 4.89 -25.36
CA LEU A 5 10.30 5.62 -24.16
C LEU A 5 11.08 6.91 -24.51
N GLU A 6 11.97 6.85 -25.49
CA GLU A 6 12.67 8.02 -26.04
C GLU A 6 11.70 9.09 -26.55
N LYS A 7 10.68 8.68 -27.32
CA LYS A 7 9.64 9.60 -27.80
C LYS A 7 8.88 10.26 -26.64
N ILE A 8 8.53 9.51 -25.60
CA ILE A 8 7.83 10.05 -24.41
C ILE A 8 8.69 11.12 -23.72
N ILE A 9 9.98 10.85 -23.53
CA ILE A 9 10.90 11.84 -22.91
C ILE A 9 11.10 13.06 -23.79
N GLN A 10 11.22 12.88 -25.10
CA GLN A 10 11.39 13.99 -26.05
C GLN A 10 10.17 14.91 -26.10
N CYS A 11 8.95 14.37 -25.97
CA CYS A 11 7.75 15.20 -25.84
C CYS A 11 7.79 16.07 -24.58
N ASN A 12 8.39 15.57 -23.50
CA ASN A 12 8.57 16.28 -22.23
C ASN A 12 7.25 16.84 -21.64
N GLU A 13 6.16 16.10 -21.82
CA GLU A 13 4.83 16.48 -21.34
C GLU A 13 4.44 15.62 -20.13
N ASN A 14 4.10 16.27 -19.01
CA ASN A 14 3.57 15.59 -17.84
C ASN A 14 2.23 14.90 -18.19
N GLY A 15 2.10 13.67 -17.75
CA GLY A 15 0.94 12.84 -18.05
C GLY A 15 1.14 11.42 -17.58
N LEU A 16 0.13 10.58 -17.81
CA LEU A 16 0.16 9.17 -17.53
C LEU A 16 0.30 8.38 -18.83
N TYR A 17 1.42 7.68 -18.99
CA TYR A 17 1.75 6.88 -20.15
C TYR A 17 1.68 5.40 -19.78
N PHE A 18 0.63 4.72 -20.25
CA PHE A 18 0.47 3.29 -20.02
C PHE A 18 1.15 2.48 -21.11
N VAL A 19 2.14 1.71 -20.70
CA VAL A 19 3.00 0.92 -21.56
C VAL A 19 2.64 -0.56 -21.39
N ASN A 20 1.64 -1.00 -22.15
CA ASN A 20 1.07 -2.34 -22.08
C ASN A 20 1.82 -3.37 -22.94
N THR A 21 3.09 -3.60 -22.63
CA THR A 21 3.85 -4.68 -23.30
C THR A 21 3.81 -5.96 -22.45
N PRO A 22 3.63 -7.15 -23.05
CA PRO A 22 3.85 -8.41 -22.36
C PRO A 22 5.15 -8.53 -21.56
N THR A 23 5.09 -9.36 -20.53
CA THR A 23 6.23 -9.75 -19.69
C THR A 23 7.34 -10.35 -20.55
N GLY A 24 8.60 -10.10 -20.19
CA GLY A 24 9.75 -10.52 -21.00
C GLY A 24 10.12 -9.57 -22.15
N SER A 25 9.39 -8.48 -22.37
CA SER A 25 9.71 -7.44 -23.38
C SER A 25 10.86 -6.48 -23.00
N ALA A 26 11.66 -6.82 -21.99
CA ALA A 26 12.78 -6.01 -21.49
C ALA A 26 12.38 -4.58 -21.07
N LYS A 27 11.21 -4.42 -20.42
CA LYS A 27 10.71 -3.11 -19.96
C LYS A 27 11.69 -2.43 -19.00
N SER A 28 12.06 -3.12 -17.93
CA SER A 28 12.98 -2.61 -16.90
C SER A 28 14.35 -2.30 -17.49
N TYR A 29 14.87 -3.19 -18.34
CA TYR A 29 16.10 -2.93 -19.09
C TYR A 29 16.01 -1.68 -19.97
N SER A 30 14.90 -1.51 -20.71
CA SER A 30 14.69 -0.32 -21.55
C SER A 30 14.61 0.96 -20.71
N ALA A 31 13.98 0.90 -19.53
CA ALA A 31 13.96 2.01 -18.59
C ALA A 31 15.37 2.36 -18.10
N VAL A 32 16.18 1.36 -17.75
CA VAL A 32 17.60 1.54 -17.35
C VAL A 32 18.42 2.20 -18.45
N GLN A 33 18.33 1.71 -19.70
CA GLN A 33 19.08 2.29 -20.82
C GLN A 33 18.70 3.76 -21.02
N LEU A 34 17.42 4.07 -20.95
CA LEU A 34 16.95 5.43 -21.12
C LEU A 34 17.37 6.35 -19.96
N MET A 35 17.33 5.90 -18.71
CA MET A 35 17.92 6.66 -17.59
C MET A 35 19.41 6.92 -17.82
N LYS A 36 20.16 5.90 -18.25
CA LYS A 36 21.60 6.04 -18.51
C LYS A 36 21.91 6.98 -19.68
N ASN A 37 21.08 6.99 -20.72
CA ASN A 37 21.30 7.86 -21.88
C ASN A 37 21.04 9.33 -21.56
N HIS A 38 20.14 9.62 -20.61
CA HIS A 38 19.64 10.98 -20.37
C HIS A 38 19.98 11.60 -19.02
N TYR A 39 20.50 10.88 -18.03
CA TYR A 39 20.75 11.44 -16.67
C TYR A 39 21.61 12.72 -16.63
N LYS A 40 22.50 12.93 -17.60
CA LYS A 40 23.35 14.13 -17.67
C LYS A 40 22.64 15.34 -18.27
N SER A 41 21.76 15.11 -19.26
CA SER A 41 21.07 16.17 -20.02
C SER A 41 19.66 16.46 -19.50
N PHE A 42 19.09 15.55 -18.71
CA PHE A 42 17.78 15.73 -18.11
C PHE A 42 17.89 16.54 -16.82
N ASP A 43 17.19 17.67 -16.78
CA ASP A 43 17.31 18.65 -15.70
C ASP A 43 16.82 18.09 -14.35
N SER A 44 15.75 17.29 -14.38
CA SER A 44 15.10 16.73 -13.18
C SER A 44 15.65 15.33 -12.84
N HIS A 45 14.81 14.47 -12.23
CA HIS A 45 15.19 13.14 -11.77
C HIS A 45 14.47 12.03 -12.54
N PHE A 46 15.10 10.85 -12.55
CA PHE A 46 14.47 9.59 -12.88
C PHE A 46 14.13 8.87 -11.58
N ILE A 47 12.87 8.48 -11.42
CA ILE A 47 12.39 7.79 -10.23
C ILE A 47 11.81 6.45 -10.68
N PHE A 48 12.25 5.35 -10.07
CA PHE A 48 11.73 4.01 -10.34
C PHE A 48 11.14 3.41 -9.08
N ILE A 49 9.85 3.07 -9.14
CA ILE A 49 9.12 2.45 -8.04
C ILE A 49 8.49 1.13 -8.44
N THR A 50 8.44 0.20 -7.49
CA THR A 50 7.81 -1.12 -7.63
C THR A 50 7.32 -1.62 -6.27
N ASN A 51 6.32 -2.50 -6.25
CA ASN A 51 5.90 -3.19 -5.03
C ASN A 51 6.93 -4.25 -4.62
N ASN A 52 7.54 -4.94 -5.59
CA ASN A 52 8.47 -6.04 -5.35
C ASN A 52 9.92 -5.55 -5.45
N LEU A 53 10.63 -5.48 -4.33
CA LEU A 53 12.01 -4.98 -4.28
C LEU A 53 12.98 -5.76 -5.18
N ASN A 54 12.69 -7.04 -5.49
CA ASN A 54 13.49 -7.84 -6.41
C ASN A 54 13.39 -7.36 -7.87
N ASN A 55 12.36 -6.56 -8.20
CA ASN A 55 12.20 -5.95 -9.53
C ASN A 55 12.93 -4.60 -9.66
N LEU A 56 13.52 -4.08 -8.57
CA LEU A 56 14.36 -2.88 -8.68
C LEU A 56 15.58 -3.21 -9.55
N PRO A 57 15.85 -2.47 -10.64
CA PRO A 57 16.87 -2.83 -11.61
C PRO A 57 18.28 -2.40 -11.15
N MET A 58 18.64 -2.66 -9.89
CA MET A 58 19.87 -2.16 -9.27
C MET A 58 21.13 -2.73 -9.94
N GLU A 59 21.17 -4.04 -10.20
CA GLU A 59 22.31 -4.67 -10.88
C GLU A 59 22.48 -4.17 -12.32
N ASP A 60 21.37 -3.95 -13.03
CA ASP A 60 21.40 -3.45 -14.40
C ASP A 60 21.83 -1.97 -14.44
N LEU A 61 21.39 -1.17 -13.47
CA LEU A 61 21.86 0.20 -13.27
C LEU A 61 23.35 0.23 -12.94
N GLU A 62 23.84 -0.65 -12.07
CA GLU A 62 25.26 -0.74 -11.73
C GLU A 62 26.10 -1.06 -12.97
N LYS A 63 25.68 -2.04 -13.77
CA LYS A 63 26.33 -2.40 -15.05
C LYS A 63 26.27 -1.26 -16.07
N ALA A 64 25.14 -0.55 -16.18
CA ALA A 64 24.95 0.51 -17.17
C ALA A 64 25.68 1.82 -16.81
N PHE A 65 25.74 2.18 -15.53
CA PHE A 65 26.38 3.41 -15.06
C PHE A 65 27.89 3.24 -14.81
N GLY A 66 28.36 2.04 -14.48
CA GLY A 66 29.76 1.77 -14.17
C GLY A 66 30.23 2.66 -13.01
N ASP A 67 31.35 3.36 -13.21
CA ASP A 67 31.96 4.23 -12.19
C ASP A 67 31.04 5.36 -11.69
N ASP A 68 30.10 5.82 -12.53
CA ASP A 68 29.16 6.88 -12.16
C ASP A 68 28.05 6.40 -11.21
N PHE A 69 27.84 5.09 -11.06
CA PHE A 69 26.70 4.51 -10.34
C PHE A 69 26.54 5.07 -8.92
N LYS A 70 27.60 4.99 -8.10
CA LYS A 70 27.57 5.41 -6.69
C LYS A 70 27.23 6.88 -6.47
N ASN A 71 27.53 7.74 -7.45
CA ASN A 71 27.31 9.18 -7.36
C ASN A 71 25.99 9.63 -8.00
N GLN A 72 25.36 8.78 -8.81
CA GLN A 72 24.20 9.16 -9.63
C GLN A 72 22.94 8.36 -9.31
N VAL A 73 23.08 7.17 -8.73
CA VAL A 73 21.99 6.24 -8.44
C VAL A 73 21.89 5.99 -6.94
N ILE A 74 20.68 6.04 -6.39
CA ILE A 74 20.40 5.67 -5.00
C ILE A 74 19.24 4.68 -4.91
N ARG A 75 19.42 3.62 -4.11
CA ARG A 75 18.32 2.82 -3.59
C ARG A 75 17.88 3.41 -2.25
N VAL A 76 16.63 3.86 -2.16
CA VAL A 76 16.07 4.37 -0.91
C VAL A 76 15.43 3.22 -0.16
N GLU A 77 16.11 2.76 0.88
CA GLU A 77 15.68 1.63 1.69
C GLU A 77 14.59 2.01 2.71
N SER A 78 13.95 0.99 3.28
CA SER A 78 13.10 1.17 4.45
C SER A 78 13.94 1.67 5.63
N ILE A 79 13.29 2.27 6.64
CA ILE A 79 14.01 2.79 7.82
C ILE A 79 14.78 1.65 8.51
N VAL A 80 14.15 0.48 8.65
CA VAL A 80 14.74 -0.68 9.30
C VAL A 80 15.93 -1.20 8.51
N ASP A 81 15.77 -1.45 7.20
CA ASP A 81 16.83 -2.01 6.36
C ASP A 81 18.04 -1.08 6.31
N ASN A 82 17.80 0.23 6.15
CA ASN A 82 18.86 1.24 6.15
C ASN A 82 19.71 1.16 7.43
N ILE A 83 19.06 1.04 8.60
CA ILE A 83 19.79 0.92 9.88
C ILE A 83 20.55 -0.40 9.92
N VAL A 84 19.92 -1.51 9.54
CA VAL A 84 20.54 -2.84 9.58
C VAL A 84 21.79 -2.89 8.69
N HIS A 85 21.73 -2.33 7.49
CA HIS A 85 22.84 -2.34 6.53
C HIS A 85 23.95 -1.34 6.88
N HIS A 86 23.62 -0.13 7.32
CA HIS A 86 24.61 0.96 7.42
C HIS A 86 25.07 1.30 8.84
N PHE A 87 24.39 0.81 9.89
CA PHE A 87 24.72 1.21 11.26
C PHE A 87 26.13 0.76 11.68
N ASP A 88 26.52 -0.47 11.37
CA ASP A 88 27.83 -1.01 11.75
C ASP A 88 28.96 -0.44 10.86
N GLU A 89 28.65 0.01 9.64
CA GLU A 89 29.60 0.65 8.72
C GLU A 89 29.91 2.10 9.10
N SER A 90 28.99 2.74 9.82
CA SER A 90 29.08 4.16 10.18
C SER A 90 30.00 4.39 11.40
N ILE A 91 31.03 5.22 11.23
CA ILE A 91 31.93 5.64 12.31
C ILE A 91 31.29 6.80 13.09
N ILE A 92 30.37 6.47 14.00
CA ILE A 92 29.63 7.45 14.80
C ILE A 92 30.55 8.06 15.89
N PRO A 93 30.66 9.40 16.01
CA PRO A 93 31.50 10.03 17.03
C PRO A 93 31.02 9.78 18.46
N ASP A 94 31.96 9.78 19.42
CA ASP A 94 31.66 9.42 20.83
C ASP A 94 30.67 10.37 21.51
N GLU A 95 30.61 11.63 21.10
CA GLU A 95 29.61 12.59 21.61
C GLU A 95 28.18 12.13 21.31
N TYR A 96 27.94 11.55 20.13
CA TYR A 96 26.64 11.01 19.75
C TYR A 96 26.37 9.66 20.41
N LYS A 97 27.41 8.83 20.61
CA LYS A 97 27.27 7.54 21.32
C LYS A 97 26.84 7.69 22.77
N ARG A 98 27.15 8.83 23.39
CA ARG A 98 26.74 9.15 24.77
C ARG A 98 25.26 9.49 24.90
N LEU A 99 24.60 9.86 23.79
CA LEU A 99 23.18 10.23 23.77
C LEU A 99 22.30 9.05 24.20
N LYS A 100 21.22 9.36 24.93
CA LYS A 100 20.27 8.36 25.41
C LYS A 100 19.67 7.56 24.26
N TYR A 101 19.19 8.25 23.22
CA TYR A 101 18.50 7.58 22.10
C TYR A 101 19.44 6.81 21.18
N TYR A 102 20.74 7.14 21.13
CA TYR A 102 21.73 6.27 20.48
C TYR A 102 21.79 4.90 21.16
N LYS A 103 21.94 4.87 22.49
CA LYS A 103 22.05 3.62 23.26
C LYS A 103 20.79 2.77 23.14
N GLU A 104 19.62 3.41 23.16
CA GLU A 104 18.34 2.73 22.94
C GLU A 104 18.24 2.15 21.51
N LEU A 105 18.61 2.92 20.49
CA LEU A 105 18.64 2.45 19.09
C LEU A 105 19.58 1.25 18.93
N TYR A 106 20.79 1.32 19.49
CA TYR A 106 21.76 0.23 19.46
C TYR A 106 21.22 -1.05 20.11
N ASN A 107 20.55 -0.93 21.25
CA ASN A 107 19.93 -2.08 21.92
C ASN A 107 18.79 -2.69 21.07
N CYS A 108 17.92 -1.86 20.48
CA CYS A 108 16.88 -2.32 19.58
C CYS A 108 17.46 -3.03 18.34
N LEU A 109 18.55 -2.52 17.76
CA LEU A 109 19.23 -3.14 16.63
C LEU A 109 19.79 -4.52 16.99
N ASN A 110 20.40 -4.66 18.17
CA ASN A 110 20.91 -5.95 18.64
C ASN A 110 19.79 -6.96 18.89
N ASN A 111 18.67 -6.52 19.47
CA ASN A 111 17.49 -7.37 19.66
C ASN A 111 16.92 -7.83 18.31
N TYR A 112 16.79 -6.93 17.35
CA TYR A 112 16.37 -7.24 15.98
C TYR A 112 17.30 -8.28 15.34
N LYS A 113 18.63 -8.04 15.37
CA LYS A 113 19.64 -8.96 14.81
C LYS A 113 19.60 -10.33 15.47
N TYR A 114 19.39 -10.40 16.80
CA TYR A 114 19.24 -11.65 17.52
C TYR A 114 18.01 -12.44 17.05
N LEU A 115 16.85 -11.79 16.97
CA LEU A 115 15.60 -12.42 16.52
C LEU A 115 15.70 -12.87 15.06
N ALA A 116 16.26 -12.03 14.18
CA ALA A 116 16.47 -12.37 12.77
C ALA A 116 17.34 -13.63 12.62
N ARG A 117 18.47 -13.70 13.34
CA ARG A 117 19.34 -14.89 13.33
C ARG A 117 18.66 -16.12 13.90
N TYR A 118 17.89 -15.97 14.98
CA TYR A 118 17.13 -17.08 15.55
C TYR A 118 16.12 -17.64 14.55
N ILE A 119 15.37 -16.77 13.89
CA ILE A 119 14.41 -17.14 12.85
C ILE A 119 15.13 -17.86 11.71
N GLN A 120 16.21 -17.28 11.19
CA GLN A 120 16.99 -17.90 10.11
C GLN A 120 17.50 -19.29 10.49
N ASN A 121 18.07 -19.45 11.69
CA ASN A 121 18.56 -20.73 12.17
C ASN A 121 17.47 -21.80 12.32
N GLU A 122 16.22 -21.42 12.59
CA GLU A 122 15.11 -22.38 12.61
C GLU A 122 14.69 -22.75 11.18
N LEU A 123 14.66 -21.78 10.25
CA LEU A 123 14.39 -22.02 8.84
C LEU A 123 15.43 -22.94 8.20
N ASP A 124 16.73 -22.73 8.48
CA ASP A 124 17.83 -23.57 7.98
C ASP A 124 17.74 -25.01 8.48
N LYS A 125 17.04 -25.25 9.59
CA LYS A 125 16.73 -26.59 10.12
C LYS A 125 15.43 -27.18 9.56
N GLY A 126 14.80 -26.52 8.59
CA GLY A 126 13.50 -26.89 8.03
C GLY A 126 12.33 -26.69 8.99
N LYS A 127 12.47 -25.89 10.04
CA LYS A 127 11.42 -25.65 11.04
C LYS A 127 10.67 -24.36 10.76
N THR A 128 9.37 -24.36 11.04
CA THR A 128 8.56 -23.14 11.01
C THR A 128 8.76 -22.36 12.32
N PRO A 129 9.16 -21.07 12.28
CA PRO A 129 9.33 -20.26 13.48
C PRO A 129 8.03 -20.13 14.28
N ASN A 130 8.15 -20.06 15.61
CA ASN A 130 7.01 -19.87 16.49
C ASN A 130 6.27 -18.54 16.19
N ILE A 131 4.94 -18.56 16.11
CA ILE A 131 4.11 -17.37 15.81
C ILE A 131 4.37 -16.22 16.78
N GLY A 132 4.57 -16.51 18.07
CA GLY A 132 4.91 -15.50 19.07
C GLY A 132 6.24 -14.83 18.76
N VAL A 133 7.25 -15.59 18.33
CA VAL A 133 8.56 -15.05 17.91
C VAL A 133 8.41 -14.17 16.67
N LEU A 134 7.59 -14.57 15.69
CA LEU A 134 7.31 -13.74 14.51
C LEU A 134 6.64 -12.42 14.91
N LYS A 135 5.67 -12.44 15.83
CA LYS A 135 5.05 -11.22 16.38
C LYS A 135 6.07 -10.31 17.08
N PHE A 136 6.96 -10.87 17.89
CA PHE A 136 8.03 -10.09 18.53
C PHE A 136 9.03 -9.53 17.53
N PHE A 137 9.32 -10.28 16.45
CA PHE A 137 10.19 -9.80 15.38
C PHE A 137 9.56 -8.62 14.65
N ASP A 138 8.27 -8.66 14.35
CA ASP A 138 7.56 -7.52 13.75
C ASP A 138 7.52 -6.31 14.70
N GLN A 139 7.25 -6.51 16.00
CA GLN A 139 7.35 -5.44 16.99
C GLN A 139 8.75 -4.82 17.05
N SER A 140 9.80 -5.64 16.92
CA SER A 140 11.19 -5.15 16.94
C SER A 140 11.52 -4.23 15.76
N LYS A 141 10.86 -4.40 14.60
CA LYS A 141 10.97 -3.50 13.45
C LYS A 141 10.40 -2.12 13.78
N GLU A 142 9.22 -2.09 14.40
CA GLU A 142 8.58 -0.84 14.82
C GLU A 142 9.39 -0.11 15.90
N ASP A 143 9.88 -0.86 16.90
CA ASP A 143 10.71 -0.32 17.97
C ASP A 143 11.99 0.30 17.41
N LEU A 144 12.64 -0.37 16.45
CA LEU A 144 13.83 0.13 15.77
C LEU A 144 13.55 1.44 15.03
N ALA A 145 12.50 1.48 14.22
CA ALA A 145 12.10 2.69 13.47
C ALA A 145 11.74 3.86 14.41
N ASN A 146 11.03 3.58 15.50
CA ASN A 146 10.65 4.57 16.50
C ASN A 146 11.87 5.13 17.25
N ARG A 147 12.86 4.29 17.57
CA ARG A 147 14.10 4.73 18.22
C ARG A 147 15.02 5.50 17.28
N ASP A 148 15.08 5.13 16.00
CA ASP A 148 15.80 5.89 14.98
C ASP A 148 15.26 7.32 14.85
N SER A 149 13.94 7.48 14.77
CA SER A 149 13.28 8.79 14.73
C SER A 149 13.68 9.70 15.90
N ARG A 150 13.75 9.12 17.12
CA ARG A 150 14.20 9.85 18.32
C ARG A 150 15.68 10.20 18.27
N PHE A 151 16.53 9.29 17.78
CA PHE A 151 17.95 9.56 17.62
C PHE A 151 18.22 10.67 16.59
N ARG A 152 17.54 10.67 15.44
CA ARG A 152 17.58 11.77 14.46
C ARG A 152 17.17 13.10 15.07
N LYS A 153 16.18 13.11 15.96
CA LYS A 153 15.77 14.32 16.70
C LYS A 153 16.88 14.84 17.60
N ASP A 154 17.59 13.98 18.33
CA ASP A 154 18.76 14.37 19.13
C ASP A 154 19.89 14.91 18.24
N ILE A 155 20.19 14.24 17.12
CA ILE A 155 21.20 14.69 16.16
C ILE A 155 20.84 16.08 15.64
N ARG A 156 19.58 16.29 15.20
CA ARG A 156 19.12 17.59 14.73
C ARG A 156 19.27 18.66 15.80
N LYS A 157 18.88 18.39 17.05
CA LYS A 157 19.05 19.34 18.16
C LYS A 157 20.52 19.70 18.40
N HIS A 158 21.42 18.74 18.22
CA HIS A 158 22.86 19.01 18.32
C HIS A 158 23.39 19.82 17.13
N LEU A 159 22.93 19.51 15.91
CA LEU A 159 23.32 20.25 14.70
C LEU A 159 22.80 21.69 14.71
N MET A 160 21.59 21.94 15.20
CA MET A 160 20.96 23.28 15.23
C MET A 160 21.53 24.22 16.31
N GLN A 161 22.73 23.94 16.85
CA GLN A 161 23.43 24.86 17.75
C GLN A 161 23.96 26.10 17.02
N SER A 162 24.35 27.13 17.79
CA SER A 162 24.63 28.49 17.33
C SER A 162 25.38 28.57 15.99
N GLY A 163 24.72 29.21 15.00
CA GLY A 163 25.22 29.43 13.64
C GLY A 163 24.70 28.47 12.57
N PHE A 164 24.36 27.21 12.87
CA PHE A 164 23.87 26.27 11.85
C PHE A 164 22.43 26.56 11.41
N ALA A 165 21.59 27.02 12.33
CA ALA A 165 20.19 27.35 12.07
C ALA A 165 20.01 28.61 11.20
N GLU A 166 21.01 29.48 11.10
CA GLU A 166 20.95 30.70 10.27
C GLU A 166 21.32 30.42 8.81
N LEU A 167 22.03 29.32 8.56
CA LEU A 167 22.46 28.92 7.22
C LEU A 167 21.28 28.47 6.36
N ASN A 168 21.40 28.69 5.05
CA ASN A 168 20.45 28.16 4.08
C ASN A 168 20.63 26.64 3.91
N PHE A 169 19.68 25.98 3.25
CA PHE A 169 19.69 24.51 3.15
C PHE A 169 20.92 23.95 2.43
N GLU A 170 21.44 24.63 1.41
CA GLU A 170 22.63 24.18 0.68
C GLU A 170 23.90 24.31 1.52
N GLU A 171 24.04 25.40 2.28
CA GLU A 171 25.15 25.60 3.22
C GLU A 171 25.15 24.52 4.32
N ARG A 172 23.98 24.25 4.92
CA ARG A 172 23.83 23.18 5.91
C ARG A 172 24.20 21.83 5.33
N LYS A 173 23.71 21.52 4.13
CA LYS A 173 24.00 20.27 3.41
C LYS A 173 25.50 20.09 3.18
N LEU A 174 26.20 21.14 2.74
CA LEU A 174 27.66 21.14 2.54
C LEU A 174 28.42 20.88 3.86
N ILE A 175 27.99 21.50 4.96
CA ILE A 175 28.58 21.25 6.28
C ILE A 175 28.37 19.80 6.72
N VAL A 176 27.17 19.26 6.55
CA VAL A 176 26.87 17.86 6.93
C VAL A 176 27.73 16.90 6.13
N LYS A 177 27.84 17.07 4.81
CA LYS A 177 28.69 16.23 3.96
C LYS A 177 30.18 16.32 4.31
N SER A 178 30.66 17.47 4.74
CA SER A 178 32.09 17.68 5.01
C SER A 178 32.50 17.30 6.44
N LYS A 179 31.76 17.77 7.45
CA LYS A 179 32.09 17.59 8.89
C LYS A 179 31.42 16.38 9.53
N TYR A 180 30.25 15.97 9.05
CA TYR A 180 29.44 14.90 9.63
C TYR A 180 29.32 13.70 8.68
N LYS A 181 30.44 13.28 8.09
CA LYS A 181 30.51 12.18 7.10
C LYS A 181 29.89 10.86 7.57
N TRP A 182 29.86 10.59 8.87
CA TRP A 182 29.18 9.40 9.39
C TRP A 182 27.66 9.40 9.07
N LEU A 183 27.03 10.56 8.95
CA LEU A 183 25.63 10.68 8.52
C LEU A 183 25.43 10.31 7.04
N THR A 184 26.42 10.58 6.17
CA THR A 184 26.33 10.15 4.76
C THR A 184 26.39 8.63 4.63
N THR A 185 27.10 7.95 5.53
CA THR A 185 27.14 6.49 5.59
C THR A 185 25.87 5.94 6.23
N LEU A 186 25.48 6.44 7.40
CA LEU A 186 24.35 5.92 8.16
C LEU A 186 23.00 6.17 7.46
N TYR A 187 22.85 7.33 6.83
CA TYR A 187 21.58 7.75 6.22
C TYR A 187 21.80 8.31 4.80
N PRO A 188 22.16 7.47 3.81
CA PRO A 188 22.48 7.93 2.46
C PRO A 188 21.33 8.74 1.83
N ALA A 189 20.08 8.34 2.08
CA ALA A 189 18.88 9.00 1.57
C ALA A 189 18.65 10.43 2.11
N MET A 190 19.45 10.92 3.06
CA MET A 190 19.40 12.32 3.49
C MET A 190 19.69 13.29 2.34
N PHE A 191 20.48 12.86 1.36
CA PHE A 191 20.93 13.66 0.22
C PHE A 191 20.29 13.20 -1.08
N ILE A 192 19.06 12.68 -1.00
CA ILE A 192 18.34 12.08 -2.13
C ILE A 192 18.24 13.03 -3.34
N GLU A 193 18.18 14.35 -3.12
CA GLU A 193 18.19 15.35 -4.19
C GLU A 193 19.48 15.43 -5.01
N ASP A 194 20.58 14.82 -4.56
CA ASP A 194 21.85 14.83 -5.32
C ASP A 194 21.92 13.72 -6.38
N TYR A 195 20.99 12.77 -6.33
CA TYR A 195 20.99 11.61 -7.22
C TYR A 195 20.07 11.83 -8.41
N LYS A 196 20.56 11.51 -9.61
CA LYS A 196 19.77 11.61 -10.84
C LYS A 196 18.80 10.44 -11.02
N VAL A 197 19.13 9.27 -10.48
CA VAL A 197 18.28 8.08 -10.51
C VAL A 197 17.97 7.64 -9.09
N ILE A 198 16.69 7.55 -8.77
CA ILE A 198 16.18 7.24 -7.44
C ILE A 198 15.29 5.99 -7.54
N CYS A 199 15.68 4.91 -6.88
CA CYS A 199 14.98 3.63 -6.89
C CYS A 199 14.43 3.32 -5.50
N MET A 200 13.13 2.99 -5.39
CA MET A 200 12.52 2.66 -4.08
C MET A 200 11.25 1.82 -4.21
N SER A 201 10.70 1.34 -3.10
CA SER A 201 9.36 0.72 -3.14
C SER A 201 8.25 1.76 -3.25
N VAL A 202 7.06 1.34 -3.71
CA VAL A 202 5.85 2.17 -3.68
C VAL A 202 5.57 2.64 -2.25
N LYS A 203 5.64 1.76 -1.25
CA LYS A 203 5.47 2.15 0.16
C LYS A 203 6.46 3.24 0.57
N ARG A 204 7.74 3.11 0.22
CA ARG A 204 8.75 4.11 0.56
C ARG A 204 8.47 5.47 -0.09
N PHE A 205 7.99 5.48 -1.34
CA PHE A 205 7.61 6.68 -2.09
C PHE A 205 6.55 7.54 -1.39
N PHE A 206 5.58 6.92 -0.70
CA PHE A 206 4.54 7.63 0.06
C PHE A 206 4.89 7.89 1.54
N THR A 207 6.10 7.56 1.97
CA THR A 207 6.56 7.80 3.36
C THR A 207 7.46 9.02 3.46
N THR A 208 7.78 9.39 4.70
CA THR A 208 8.62 10.54 5.03
C THR A 208 10.10 10.24 4.83
N ILE A 209 10.80 11.17 4.18
CA ILE A 209 12.26 11.28 4.19
C ILE A 209 12.64 12.29 5.29
N ASP A 210 13.66 11.93 6.08
CA ASP A 210 14.24 12.81 7.07
C ASP A 210 15.69 13.15 6.70
N PRO A 211 15.92 14.30 6.04
CA PRO A 211 17.26 14.79 5.71
C PRO A 211 18.07 15.24 6.93
N ILE A 212 17.48 15.37 8.12
CA ILE A 212 18.09 15.91 9.35
C ILE A 212 18.43 17.41 9.28
N TYR A 213 19.08 17.89 8.20
CA TYR A 213 19.51 19.28 8.02
C TYR A 213 18.42 20.23 7.50
N LYS A 214 17.33 19.67 6.96
CA LYS A 214 16.10 20.39 6.59
C LYS A 214 14.87 19.65 7.14
N LYS A 215 13.69 20.27 6.99
CA LYS A 215 12.41 19.71 7.45
C LYS A 215 12.14 18.35 6.80
N LYS A 216 11.63 17.40 7.58
CA LYS A 216 11.12 16.11 7.09
C LYS A 216 9.97 16.34 6.09
N TYR A 217 9.89 15.53 5.04
CA TYR A 217 8.84 15.66 4.03
C TYR A 217 8.43 14.30 3.48
N ARG A 218 7.17 14.16 3.05
CA ARG A 218 6.71 12.97 2.33
C ARG A 218 7.29 13.01 0.91
N PHE A 219 7.96 11.95 0.47
CA PHE A 219 8.67 11.97 -0.81
C PHE A 219 7.73 12.25 -1.99
N SER A 220 6.57 11.58 -2.02
CA SER A 220 5.50 11.77 -3.04
C SER A 220 4.98 13.20 -3.18
N GLU A 221 5.20 14.06 -2.18
CA GLU A 221 4.76 15.46 -2.15
C GLU A 221 5.88 16.45 -2.46
N SER A 222 7.12 15.98 -2.53
CA SER A 222 8.31 16.82 -2.65
C SER A 222 8.46 17.47 -4.03
N GLU A 223 9.24 18.54 -4.09
CA GLU A 223 9.62 19.21 -5.34
C GLU A 223 10.55 18.34 -6.21
N ILE A 224 11.16 17.29 -5.66
CA ILE A 224 12.03 16.35 -6.41
C ILE A 224 11.26 15.68 -7.55
N ILE A 225 9.96 15.42 -7.35
CA ILE A 225 9.12 14.77 -8.36
C ILE A 225 8.71 15.73 -9.48
N ASP A 226 8.87 17.04 -9.28
CA ASP A 226 8.41 18.04 -10.24
C ASP A 226 9.11 17.88 -11.59
N ASN A 227 8.32 17.62 -12.64
CA ASN A 227 8.77 17.31 -14.00
C ASN A 227 9.80 16.16 -14.07
N SER A 228 9.82 15.29 -13.07
CA SER A 228 10.62 14.06 -13.10
C SER A 228 9.96 13.01 -13.99
N VAL A 229 10.73 11.99 -14.38
CA VAL A 229 10.18 10.77 -15.00
C VAL A 229 9.98 9.72 -13.91
N LEU A 230 8.72 9.35 -13.65
CA LEU A 230 8.35 8.34 -12.67
C LEU A 230 7.97 7.03 -13.37
N PHE A 231 8.86 6.05 -13.33
CA PHE A 231 8.56 4.68 -13.72
C PHE A 231 7.85 3.96 -12.58
N ILE A 232 6.70 3.38 -12.89
CA ILE A 232 5.95 2.51 -11.98
C ILE A 232 5.90 1.12 -12.61
N ASP A 233 6.69 0.20 -12.06
CA ASP A 233 6.67 -1.21 -12.46
C ASP A 233 5.47 -1.93 -11.85
N GLU A 234 4.90 -2.87 -12.63
CA GLU A 234 3.62 -3.53 -12.35
C GLU A 234 2.55 -2.55 -11.87
N VAL A 235 2.36 -1.47 -12.64
CA VAL A 235 1.54 -0.32 -12.25
C VAL A 235 0.14 -0.72 -11.79
N ASP A 236 -0.51 -1.68 -12.42
CA ASP A 236 -1.84 -2.17 -12.03
C ASP A 236 -1.87 -2.70 -10.59
N SER A 237 -0.85 -3.46 -10.18
CA SER A 237 -0.74 -3.97 -8.81
C SER A 237 -0.54 -2.88 -7.74
N THR A 238 -0.06 -1.70 -8.13
CA THR A 238 0.21 -0.60 -7.19
C THR A 238 -1.04 0.02 -6.61
N LYS A 239 -2.21 -0.16 -7.24
CA LYS A 239 -3.49 0.34 -6.72
C LYS A 239 -3.74 -0.14 -5.28
N ASN A 240 -3.58 -1.44 -5.04
CA ASN A 240 -3.84 -2.03 -3.73
C ASN A 240 -2.86 -1.53 -2.68
N GLU A 241 -1.59 -1.40 -3.03
CA GLU A 241 -0.58 -0.85 -2.12
C GLU A 241 -0.87 0.61 -1.75
N ILE A 242 -1.27 1.44 -2.72
CA ILE A 242 -1.65 2.84 -2.45
C ILE A 242 -2.92 2.90 -1.58
N ASN A 243 -3.92 2.05 -1.84
CA ASN A 243 -5.11 1.95 -0.99
C ASN A 243 -4.73 1.56 0.45
N ASN A 244 -3.87 0.56 0.64
CA ASN A 244 -3.36 0.17 1.96
C ASN A 244 -2.70 1.34 2.69
N ILE A 245 -1.84 2.09 2.00
CA ILE A 245 -1.15 3.26 2.58
C ILE A 245 -2.16 4.33 3.01
N ILE A 246 -3.18 4.60 2.19
CA ILE A 246 -4.24 5.56 2.50
C ILE A 246 -5.06 5.09 3.73
N LEU A 247 -5.40 3.80 3.79
CA LEU A 247 -6.17 3.21 4.88
C LEU A 247 -5.38 3.20 6.19
N GLU A 248 -4.14 2.69 6.18
CA GLU A 248 -3.23 2.73 7.34
C GLU A 248 -3.12 4.16 7.91
N SER A 249 -2.98 5.14 7.02
CA SER A 249 -2.91 6.56 7.39
C SER A 249 -4.21 7.10 7.98
N SER A 250 -5.36 6.65 7.45
CA SER A 250 -6.69 7.10 7.88
C SER A 250 -7.07 6.50 9.25
N LEU A 251 -6.78 5.21 9.46
CA LEU A 251 -6.99 4.48 10.72
C LEU A 251 -6.13 5.05 11.85
N ARG A 252 -4.88 5.44 11.58
CA ARG A 252 -4.02 6.13 12.56
C ARG A 252 -4.51 7.52 12.94
N SER A 253 -5.48 8.05 12.19
CA SER A 253 -5.99 9.41 12.32
C SER A 253 -7.44 9.45 12.80
N THR A 254 -7.94 8.35 13.35
CA THR A 254 -9.27 8.27 13.96
C THR A 254 -9.37 9.21 15.14
N ILE A 255 -10.46 9.98 15.20
CA ILE A 255 -10.74 10.94 16.26
C ILE A 255 -12.13 10.71 16.87
N ASP A 256 -12.34 11.19 18.09
CA ASP A 256 -13.70 11.44 18.57
C ASP A 256 -14.17 12.81 18.06
N LEU A 257 -15.17 12.79 17.16
CA LEU A 257 -15.57 13.97 16.39
C LEU A 257 -16.10 15.10 17.27
N ILE A 258 -17.03 14.82 18.20
CA ILE A 258 -17.73 15.87 18.95
C ILE A 258 -16.75 16.65 19.84
N PRO A 259 -15.89 16.02 20.65
CA PRO A 259 -14.91 16.75 21.45
C PRO A 259 -13.91 17.56 20.63
N MET A 260 -13.49 17.06 19.46
CA MET A 260 -12.60 17.82 18.57
C MET A 260 -13.31 19.06 18.01
N ILE A 261 -14.54 18.91 17.54
CA ILE A 261 -15.36 20.02 17.05
C ILE A 261 -15.49 21.07 18.14
N HIS A 262 -15.85 20.67 19.35
CA HIS A 262 -16.02 21.60 20.46
C HIS A 262 -14.75 22.37 20.80
N ARG A 263 -13.62 21.67 20.98
CA ARG A 263 -12.33 22.30 21.25
C ARG A 263 -12.01 23.40 20.24
N ILE A 264 -12.23 23.12 18.95
CA ILE A 264 -11.93 24.03 17.84
C ILE A 264 -12.97 25.16 17.73
N ALA A 265 -14.26 24.84 17.81
CA ALA A 265 -15.35 25.80 17.68
C ALA A 265 -15.27 26.87 18.77
N ASP A 266 -15.02 26.45 20.01
CA ASP A 266 -14.84 27.32 21.18
C ASP A 266 -13.75 28.39 20.95
N GLN A 267 -12.64 27.99 20.31
CA GLN A 267 -11.54 28.90 19.97
C GLN A 267 -11.97 30.02 19.00
N PHE A 268 -12.85 29.72 18.03
CA PHE A 268 -13.35 30.72 17.09
C PHE A 268 -14.48 31.58 17.70
N ILE A 269 -15.33 30.99 18.53
CA ILE A 269 -16.45 31.68 19.17
C ILE A 269 -15.92 32.75 20.13
N TYR A 270 -15.00 32.36 21.01
CA TYR A 270 -14.41 33.20 22.04
C TYR A 270 -12.99 33.67 21.66
N TRP A 271 -12.76 33.94 20.38
CA TRP A 271 -11.46 34.33 19.83
C TRP A 271 -10.74 35.41 20.66
N ASP A 272 -11.44 36.47 21.04
CA ASP A 272 -10.85 37.61 21.76
C ASP A 272 -10.36 37.24 23.16
N LEU A 273 -11.00 36.26 23.80
CA LEU A 273 -10.66 35.73 25.12
C LEU A 273 -9.57 34.65 25.03
N ASN A 274 -9.71 33.72 24.08
CA ASN A 274 -8.90 32.51 24.01
C ASN A 274 -7.56 32.72 23.28
N MET A 275 -7.48 33.66 22.33
CA MET A 275 -6.29 33.82 21.49
C MET A 275 -5.26 34.79 22.06
N PRO A 276 -3.96 34.51 21.88
CA PRO A 276 -2.90 35.44 22.22
C PRO A 276 -2.96 36.67 21.32
N ARG A 277 -2.51 37.81 21.84
CA ARG A 277 -2.55 39.10 21.13
C ARG A 277 -1.92 39.03 19.74
N ILE A 278 -0.80 38.32 19.61
CA ILE A 278 -0.10 38.15 18.33
C ILE A 278 -1.00 37.55 17.23
N LEU A 279 -1.82 36.54 17.55
CA LEU A 279 -2.75 35.96 16.57
C LEU A 279 -3.98 36.84 16.36
N LYS A 280 -4.44 37.55 17.40
CA LYS A 280 -5.55 38.51 17.27
C LYS A 280 -5.20 39.62 16.30
N ASP A 281 -4.01 40.20 16.43
CA ASP A 281 -3.53 41.29 15.59
C ASP A 281 -3.31 40.85 14.13
N MET A 282 -3.07 39.54 13.88
CA MET A 282 -2.97 38.96 12.53
C MET A 282 -4.31 38.82 11.82
N VAL A 283 -5.41 38.72 12.57
CA VAL A 283 -6.75 38.54 12.00
C VAL A 283 -7.40 39.90 11.83
N LEU A 284 -7.21 40.49 10.66
CA LEU A 284 -7.84 41.77 10.30
C LEU A 284 -9.38 41.65 10.30
N ASP A 285 -10.07 42.71 10.72
CA ASP A 285 -11.55 42.80 10.76
C ASP A 285 -12.25 42.48 9.44
N LYS A 286 -11.54 42.53 8.31
CA LYS A 286 -12.07 42.22 6.97
C LYS A 286 -11.81 40.77 6.52
N ASN A 287 -11.22 39.91 7.35
CA ASN A 287 -10.93 38.52 6.99
C ASN A 287 -12.22 37.70 6.83
N THR A 288 -12.66 37.53 5.57
CA THR A 288 -13.90 36.82 5.23
C THR A 288 -13.84 35.33 5.57
N ALA A 289 -12.68 34.69 5.40
CA ALA A 289 -12.48 33.29 5.76
C ALA A 289 -12.70 33.07 7.27
N PHE A 290 -12.09 33.92 8.10
CA PHE A 290 -12.28 33.88 9.55
C PHE A 290 -13.75 34.07 9.95
N LYS A 291 -14.42 35.08 9.40
CA LYS A 291 -15.85 35.35 9.67
C LYS A 291 -16.73 34.16 9.32
N ASN A 292 -16.46 33.50 8.19
CA ASN A 292 -17.23 32.34 7.75
C ASN A 292 -17.03 31.15 8.71
N ILE A 293 -15.80 30.89 9.15
CA ILE A 293 -15.51 29.80 10.10
C ILE A 293 -16.15 30.10 11.45
N ARG A 294 -16.05 31.34 11.96
CA ARG A 294 -16.73 31.75 13.20
C ARG A 294 -18.25 31.62 13.10
N LYS A 295 -18.84 31.96 11.95
CA LYS A 295 -20.28 31.76 11.70
C LYS A 295 -20.65 30.27 11.72
N GLN A 296 -19.83 29.40 11.16
CA GLN A 296 -20.04 27.95 11.22
C GLN A 296 -19.95 27.44 12.66
N ALA A 297 -18.93 27.85 13.42
CA ALA A 297 -18.77 27.49 14.83
C ALA A 297 -19.99 27.90 15.67
N LEU A 298 -20.47 29.15 15.54
CA LEU A 298 -21.67 29.63 16.22
C LEU A 298 -22.93 28.85 15.82
N ALA A 299 -23.05 28.43 14.56
CA ALA A 299 -24.17 27.62 14.10
C ALA A 299 -24.13 26.19 14.67
N ILE A 300 -22.93 25.62 14.82
CA ILE A 300 -22.73 24.31 15.47
C ILE A 300 -23.14 24.41 16.94
N GLN A 301 -22.61 25.36 17.70
CA GLN A 301 -22.97 25.54 19.12
C GLN A 301 -24.47 25.77 19.30
N LYS A 302 -25.07 26.64 18.49
CA LYS A 302 -26.50 26.95 18.59
C LYS A 302 -27.41 25.77 18.27
N ASN A 303 -27.12 25.04 17.19
CA ASN A 303 -28.05 24.03 16.67
C ASN A 303 -27.77 22.64 17.22
N TYR A 304 -26.50 22.35 17.52
CA TYR A 304 -26.02 21.01 17.83
C TYR A 304 -25.46 20.91 19.25
N HIS A 305 -25.30 22.01 19.98
CA HIS A 305 -24.83 22.01 21.36
C HIS A 305 -23.59 21.11 21.55
N ASP A 306 -22.53 21.36 20.78
CA ASP A 306 -21.29 20.57 20.82
C ASP A 306 -20.62 20.58 22.20
N GLU A 307 -21.02 21.49 23.09
CA GLU A 307 -20.63 21.54 24.51
C GLU A 307 -21.31 20.48 25.40
N LEU A 308 -22.39 19.86 24.94
CA LEU A 308 -23.18 18.88 25.69
C LEU A 308 -22.81 17.43 25.34
N PRO A 309 -23.00 16.47 26.26
CA PRO A 309 -22.86 15.06 25.93
C PRO A 309 -23.90 14.63 24.90
N TYR A 310 -23.51 13.72 24.01
CA TYR A 310 -24.38 13.09 23.03
C TYR A 310 -24.71 11.69 23.51
N TYR A 311 -25.96 11.25 23.40
CA TYR A 311 -26.35 9.92 23.88
C TYR A 311 -27.39 9.26 23.01
N CYS A 312 -27.11 8.02 22.58
CA CYS A 312 -28.02 7.16 21.85
C CYS A 312 -28.41 5.95 22.71
N SER A 313 -29.65 5.85 23.16
CA SER A 313 -30.12 4.72 23.97
C SER A 313 -30.28 3.41 23.17
N GLY A 314 -30.38 3.50 21.84
CA GLY A 314 -30.62 2.37 20.95
C GLY A 314 -29.39 1.54 20.57
N ILE A 315 -28.21 1.85 21.09
CA ILE A 315 -26.94 1.17 20.77
C ILE A 315 -26.67 0.09 21.82
N LYS A 316 -26.62 -1.18 21.40
CA LYS A 316 -26.21 -2.29 22.27
C LYS A 316 -24.75 -2.69 22.06
N ASP A 317 -24.27 -2.73 20.81
CA ASP A 317 -22.88 -3.09 20.48
C ASP A 317 -22.15 -2.00 19.66
N ARG A 318 -22.21 -2.06 18.32
CA ARG A 318 -21.59 -1.13 17.36
C ARG A 318 -22.57 -0.79 16.23
N ASN A 319 -22.67 0.50 15.88
CA ASN A 319 -23.41 0.95 14.69
C ASN A 319 -22.48 1.76 13.78
N PHE A 320 -22.74 1.70 12.47
CA PHE A 320 -21.94 2.41 11.46
C PHE A 320 -22.81 3.34 10.64
N LEU A 321 -22.33 4.57 10.46
CA LEU A 321 -22.81 5.49 9.44
C LEU A 321 -21.71 5.74 8.43
N MET A 322 -22.08 5.73 7.16
CA MET A 322 -21.12 5.77 6.07
C MET A 322 -21.52 6.82 5.04
N ASN A 323 -20.51 7.45 4.42
CA ASN A 323 -20.72 8.37 3.33
C ASN A 323 -19.60 8.26 2.28
N ASP A 324 -19.93 7.70 1.13
CA ASP A 324 -19.11 7.56 -0.09
C ASP A 324 -19.49 8.58 -1.19
N ALA A 325 -20.66 9.19 -1.06
CA ALA A 325 -21.35 10.12 -1.95
C ALA A 325 -22.84 10.13 -1.58
N THR A 326 -23.30 8.94 -1.19
CA THR A 326 -24.59 8.63 -0.61
C THR A 326 -24.42 8.24 0.86
N PHE A 327 -25.46 8.47 1.66
CA PHE A 327 -25.42 8.15 3.08
C PHE A 327 -26.01 6.76 3.29
N HIS A 328 -25.25 5.89 3.95
CA HIS A 328 -25.69 4.56 4.34
C HIS A 328 -25.68 4.45 5.85
N ALA A 329 -26.78 3.94 6.41
CA ALA A 329 -26.90 3.70 7.83
C ALA A 329 -27.14 2.21 8.05
N SER A 330 -26.28 1.58 8.84
CA SER A 330 -26.48 0.22 9.31
C SER A 330 -26.78 0.26 10.79
N PHE A 331 -28.06 0.07 11.12
CA PHE A 331 -28.55 -0.11 12.48
C PHE A 331 -29.00 -1.56 12.66
N GLU A 332 -28.90 -2.10 13.87
CA GLU A 332 -29.35 -3.47 14.20
C GLU A 332 -30.74 -3.78 13.60
N ASN A 333 -30.89 -4.96 12.97
CA ASN A 333 -32.07 -5.50 12.27
C ASN A 333 -32.37 -5.02 10.83
N HIS A 334 -31.37 -4.59 10.04
CA HIS A 334 -31.51 -4.29 8.59
C HIS A 334 -32.65 -3.30 8.23
N SER A 335 -33.04 -2.44 9.18
CA SER A 335 -34.17 -1.55 8.98
C SER A 335 -33.76 -0.28 8.23
N LYS A 336 -34.63 0.26 7.36
CA LYS A 336 -34.48 1.58 6.72
C LYS A 336 -34.62 2.75 7.71
N LYS A 337 -34.11 2.58 8.93
CA LYS A 337 -34.16 3.59 9.98
C LYS A 337 -33.10 4.65 9.74
N ASN A 338 -33.38 5.84 10.24
CA ASN A 338 -32.50 7.00 10.23
C ASN A 338 -32.20 7.40 11.68
N ALA A 339 -31.06 8.03 11.90
CA ALA A 339 -30.75 8.64 13.19
C ALA A 339 -31.11 10.13 13.18
N TYR A 340 -31.83 10.55 14.22
CA TYR A 340 -32.22 11.93 14.47
C TYR A 340 -31.62 12.41 15.79
N VAL A 341 -31.20 13.67 15.82
CA VAL A 341 -30.52 14.31 16.94
C VAL A 341 -31.32 15.54 17.35
N TYR A 342 -31.54 15.69 18.64
CA TYR A 342 -32.23 16.85 19.21
C TYR A 342 -31.74 17.12 20.64
N TYR A 343 -31.99 18.34 21.12
CA TYR A 343 -31.67 18.72 22.50
C TYR A 343 -32.78 18.25 23.45
N ASP A 344 -32.43 17.38 24.41
CA ASP A 344 -33.33 16.91 25.47
C ASP A 344 -33.13 17.77 26.72
N ALA A 345 -33.99 18.77 26.91
CA ALA A 345 -33.91 19.71 28.02
C ALA A 345 -34.08 19.06 29.40
N ASN A 346 -34.75 17.90 29.50
CA ASN A 346 -34.94 17.21 30.77
C ASN A 346 -33.66 16.52 31.23
N LYS A 347 -32.85 16.04 30.27
CA LYS A 347 -31.57 15.38 30.53
C LYS A 347 -30.36 16.30 30.38
N ASN A 348 -30.56 17.49 29.80
CA ASN A 348 -29.51 18.44 29.46
C ASN A 348 -28.41 17.81 28.60
N GLN A 349 -28.81 17.15 27.52
CA GLN A 349 -27.92 16.44 26.60
C GLN A 349 -28.47 16.46 25.16
N MET A 350 -27.64 16.09 24.19
CA MET A 350 -28.09 15.80 22.83
C MET A 350 -28.51 14.33 22.75
N THR A 351 -29.81 14.07 22.52
CA THR A 351 -30.33 12.71 22.41
C THR A 351 -30.40 12.29 20.95
N ILE A 352 -29.98 11.05 20.68
CA ILE A 352 -30.01 10.41 19.35
C ILE A 352 -31.04 9.29 19.37
N GLU A 353 -32.07 9.42 18.53
CA GLU A 353 -33.11 8.41 18.32
C GLU A 353 -33.01 7.77 16.93
N ILE A 354 -33.12 6.44 16.88
CA ILE A 354 -33.05 5.65 15.63
C ILE A 354 -34.48 5.28 15.22
N GLU A 355 -35.01 6.00 14.23
CA GLU A 355 -36.42 5.93 13.83
C GLU A 355 -36.63 5.86 12.31
N ASN A 356 -37.78 5.33 11.88
CA ASN A 356 -38.10 5.24 10.45
C ASN A 356 -38.30 6.62 9.81
N SER A 357 -38.91 7.56 10.55
CA SER A 357 -39.23 8.89 10.06
C SER A 357 -39.03 9.94 11.17
N ARG A 358 -38.78 11.19 10.77
CA ARG A 358 -38.66 12.32 11.71
C ARG A 358 -39.92 12.51 12.56
N ASN A 359 -41.10 12.12 12.04
CA ASN A 359 -42.37 12.25 12.75
C ASN A 359 -42.56 11.21 13.86
N ASN A 360 -41.70 10.19 13.90
CA ASN A 360 -41.74 9.14 14.92
C ASN A 360 -40.80 9.44 16.10
N VAL A 361 -39.95 10.45 15.98
CA VAL A 361 -39.09 10.92 17.08
C VAL A 361 -40.01 11.36 18.22
N SER A 362 -39.62 11.06 19.46
CA SER A 362 -40.40 11.42 20.64
C SER A 362 -40.80 12.90 20.64
N ASP A 363 -41.94 13.25 21.23
CA ASP A 363 -42.46 14.62 21.16
C ASP A 363 -41.46 15.57 21.87
N THR A 364 -40.78 16.42 21.09
CA THR A 364 -39.72 17.31 21.59
C THR A 364 -40.08 18.78 21.38
N SER A 365 -39.72 19.63 22.34
CA SER A 365 -39.86 21.09 22.21
C SER A 365 -38.72 21.73 21.41
N SER A 366 -37.73 20.95 20.98
CA SER A 366 -36.52 21.41 20.30
C SER A 366 -36.51 21.04 18.81
N GLU A 367 -35.64 21.69 18.04
CA GLU A 367 -35.49 21.38 16.62
C GLU A 367 -34.79 20.02 16.43
N VAL A 368 -35.43 19.13 15.67
CA VAL A 368 -34.87 17.81 15.34
C VAL A 368 -34.05 17.87 14.05
N PHE A 369 -32.80 17.40 14.10
CA PHE A 369 -31.91 17.31 12.95
C PHE A 369 -31.69 15.85 12.55
N SER A 370 -31.44 15.57 11.27
CA SER A 370 -30.86 14.28 10.92
C SER A 370 -29.39 14.24 11.36
N LEU A 371 -28.94 13.12 11.91
CA LEU A 371 -27.56 12.95 12.33
C LEU A 371 -26.57 13.17 11.18
N TYR A 372 -26.95 12.75 9.97
CA TYR A 372 -26.19 13.04 8.76
C TYR A 372 -25.94 14.54 8.54
N LYS A 373 -26.95 15.39 8.75
CA LYS A 373 -26.79 16.84 8.60
C LYS A 373 -25.80 17.39 9.63
N VAL A 374 -25.91 16.95 10.88
CA VAL A 374 -24.98 17.34 11.96
C VAL A 374 -23.54 17.02 11.58
N ILE A 375 -23.29 15.76 11.22
CA ILE A 375 -21.99 15.25 10.79
C ILE A 375 -21.44 16.03 9.58
N ARG A 376 -22.28 16.27 8.57
CA ARG A 376 -21.88 17.01 7.37
C ARG A 376 -21.46 18.44 7.68
N ASP A 377 -22.22 19.13 8.53
CA ASP A 377 -21.96 20.52 8.89
C ASP A 377 -20.67 20.62 9.75
N MET A 378 -20.44 19.66 10.65
CA MET A 378 -19.19 19.49 11.41
C MET A 378 -17.97 19.21 10.51
N ASN A 379 -18.09 18.28 9.54
CA ASN A 379 -17.00 17.98 8.61
C ASN A 379 -16.65 19.18 7.70
N ASN A 380 -17.65 19.94 7.26
CA ASN A 380 -17.43 21.17 6.50
C ASN A 380 -16.68 22.23 7.32
N PHE A 381 -16.97 22.31 8.62
CA PHE A 381 -16.25 23.16 9.55
C PHE A 381 -14.79 22.72 9.73
N LEU A 382 -14.51 21.42 9.93
CA LEU A 382 -13.14 20.89 10.02
C LEU A 382 -12.33 21.19 8.75
N THR A 383 -12.93 20.97 7.58
CA THR A 383 -12.27 21.23 6.29
C THR A 383 -11.92 22.71 6.12
N SER A 384 -12.83 23.60 6.52
CA SER A 384 -12.62 25.06 6.46
C SER A 384 -11.51 25.49 7.43
N THR A 385 -11.53 24.94 8.65
CA THR A 385 -10.55 25.22 9.71
C THR A 385 -9.16 24.74 9.35
N LYS A 386 -9.00 23.51 8.83
CA LYS A 386 -7.69 22.96 8.40
C LYS A 386 -6.96 23.92 7.47
N ASN A 387 -7.66 24.40 6.45
CA ASN A 387 -7.10 25.33 5.46
C ASN A 387 -6.76 26.69 6.07
N TYR A 388 -7.58 27.16 7.01
CA TYR A 388 -7.36 28.43 7.69
C TYR A 388 -6.16 28.39 8.63
N ILE A 389 -6.03 27.35 9.47
CA ILE A 389 -4.90 27.18 10.38
C ILE A 389 -3.58 27.13 9.61
N LYS A 390 -3.53 26.42 8.48
CA LYS A 390 -2.34 26.37 7.62
C LYS A 390 -1.94 27.74 7.06
N ARG A 391 -2.91 28.58 6.69
CA ARG A 391 -2.62 29.94 6.23
C ARG A 391 -2.18 30.83 7.38
N LEU A 392 -2.85 30.73 8.52
CA LEU A 392 -2.53 31.49 9.73
C LEU A 392 -1.12 31.19 10.22
N SER A 393 -0.68 29.93 10.18
CA SER A 393 0.68 29.55 10.58
C SER A 393 1.76 30.10 9.66
N LEU A 394 1.51 30.15 8.34
CA LEU A 394 2.42 30.79 7.39
C LEU A 394 2.55 32.29 7.67
N THR A 395 1.43 32.98 7.89
CA THR A 395 1.44 34.40 8.28
C THR A 395 2.17 34.62 9.61
N TYR A 396 1.95 33.76 10.60
CA TYR A 396 2.64 33.82 11.90
C TYR A 396 4.16 33.67 11.73
N LYS A 397 4.61 32.70 10.95
CA LYS A 397 6.02 32.47 10.63
C LYS A 397 6.66 33.73 10.03
N ASP A 398 6.01 34.30 9.02
CA ASP A 398 6.56 35.46 8.29
C ASP A 398 6.72 36.67 9.21
N ILE A 399 5.71 36.95 10.05
CA ILE A 399 5.76 38.03 11.03
C ILE A 399 6.85 37.77 12.08
N HIS A 400 6.85 36.59 12.71
CA HIS A 400 7.81 36.23 13.75
C HIS A 400 9.26 36.31 13.25
N ASN A 401 9.54 35.75 12.08
CA ASN A 401 10.89 35.75 11.50
C ASN A 401 11.33 37.12 10.99
N SER A 402 10.39 38.03 10.71
CA SER A 402 10.71 39.42 10.32
C SER A 402 11.08 40.31 11.51
N SER A 403 10.61 39.97 12.71
CA SER A 403 10.86 40.72 13.95
C SER A 403 12.09 40.28 14.74
N ILE A 404 12.70 39.16 14.36
CA ILE A 404 13.86 38.55 15.02
C ILE A 404 15.17 39.25 14.58
N LEU A 405 16.10 39.48 15.53
CA LEU A 405 17.44 40.00 15.25
C LEU A 405 18.25 38.99 14.41
N LYS A 406 19.23 39.46 13.61
CA LYS A 406 19.96 38.58 12.67
C LYS A 406 20.60 37.34 13.29
N ASP A 407 20.96 37.39 14.58
CA ASP A 407 21.70 36.36 15.30
C ASP A 407 20.80 35.47 16.19
N GLU A 408 19.48 35.54 16.00
CA GLU A 408 18.47 34.78 16.75
C GLU A 408 17.78 33.73 15.86
N GLU A 409 17.43 32.58 16.45
CA GLU A 409 16.91 31.42 15.72
C GLU A 409 15.50 31.67 15.14
N LYS A 410 15.39 31.55 13.80
CA LYS A 410 14.11 31.67 13.07
C LYS A 410 13.31 30.38 13.13
N ILE A 411 11.99 30.50 13.20
CA ILE A 411 11.09 29.35 13.20
C ILE A 411 10.77 28.89 11.77
N ASN A 412 10.60 27.58 11.57
CA ASN A 412 10.19 26.99 10.29
C ASN A 412 8.68 26.75 10.20
N ASP A 413 8.20 26.26 9.05
CA ASP A 413 6.76 26.00 8.80
C ASP A 413 6.13 25.03 9.81
N GLU A 414 6.86 24.00 10.25
CA GLU A 414 6.37 23.00 11.22
C GLU A 414 6.25 23.60 12.61
N GLU A 415 7.25 24.37 13.04
CA GLU A 415 7.25 25.06 14.33
C GLU A 415 6.14 26.11 14.39
N ALA A 416 5.92 26.84 13.30
CA ALA A 416 4.84 27.80 13.18
C ALA A 416 3.47 27.11 13.23
N LEU A 417 3.28 26.01 12.49
CA LEU A 417 2.04 25.25 12.49
C LEU A 417 1.75 24.63 13.86
N ASN A 418 2.76 24.00 14.48
CA ASN A 418 2.66 23.44 15.83
C ASN A 418 2.38 24.52 16.89
N SER A 419 2.93 25.72 16.73
CA SER A 419 2.63 26.85 17.61
C SER A 419 1.14 27.21 17.54
N VAL A 420 0.57 27.29 16.33
CA VAL A 420 -0.86 27.54 16.15
C VAL A 420 -1.70 26.37 16.70
N TYR A 421 -1.34 25.11 16.43
CA TYR A 421 -2.07 23.94 16.96
C TYR A 421 -2.12 23.94 18.49
N LYS A 422 -1.03 24.27 19.16
CA LYS A 422 -0.98 24.38 20.63
C LYS A 422 -1.91 25.46 21.16
N VAL A 423 -1.95 26.62 20.50
CA VAL A 423 -2.88 27.70 20.89
C VAL A 423 -4.33 27.25 20.70
N PHE A 424 -4.62 26.48 19.65
CA PHE A 424 -5.93 25.89 19.41
C PHE A 424 -6.27 24.71 20.34
N ARG A 425 -5.36 24.34 21.27
CA ARG A 425 -5.52 23.24 22.23
C ARG A 425 -5.81 21.89 21.55
N LEU A 426 -5.25 21.70 20.36
CA LEU A 426 -5.36 20.44 19.64
C LEU A 426 -4.55 19.35 20.34
N THR A 427 -5.13 18.16 20.45
CA THR A 427 -4.45 16.96 20.92
C THR A 427 -3.57 16.35 19.82
N ASP A 428 -2.68 15.43 20.18
CA ASP A 428 -1.85 14.72 19.18
C ASP A 428 -2.71 13.95 18.16
N ALA A 429 -3.89 13.46 18.56
CA ALA A 429 -4.86 12.81 17.67
C ALA A 429 -5.48 13.83 16.68
N ASP A 430 -5.87 15.01 17.17
CA ASP A 430 -6.40 16.10 16.32
C ASP A 430 -5.36 16.57 15.29
N ILE A 431 -4.10 16.67 15.69
CA ILE A 431 -2.98 17.04 14.81
C ILE A 431 -2.75 15.95 13.77
N SER A 432 -2.76 14.68 14.18
CA SER A 432 -2.61 13.53 13.28
C SER A 432 -3.68 13.52 12.19
N TYR A 433 -4.94 13.83 12.53
CA TYR A 433 -6.02 14.01 11.56
C TYR A 433 -5.71 15.09 10.50
N PHE A 434 -5.08 16.20 10.88
CA PHE A 434 -4.72 17.24 9.93
C PHE A 434 -3.47 16.92 9.10
N GLU A 435 -2.48 16.23 9.66
CA GLU A 435 -1.16 16.03 9.03
C GLU A 435 -1.05 14.75 8.18
N ASN A 436 -1.77 13.68 8.50
CA ASN A 436 -1.53 12.37 7.90
C ASN A 436 -2.10 12.22 6.47
N GLU A 437 -3.05 13.06 6.04
CA GLU A 437 -3.60 13.02 4.67
C GLU A 437 -2.51 13.18 3.58
N ILE A 438 -2.65 12.46 2.46
CA ILE A 438 -1.74 12.58 1.30
C ILE A 438 -2.04 13.85 0.51
N HIS A 439 -1.07 14.75 0.40
CA HIS A 439 -1.19 16.10 -0.14
C HIS A 439 -0.28 16.37 -1.34
N ILE A 440 -0.45 15.61 -2.41
CA ILE A 440 0.23 15.87 -3.69
C ILE A 440 -0.33 17.16 -4.32
N GLN A 441 0.54 18.14 -4.57
CA GLN A 441 0.18 19.40 -5.23
C GLN A 441 0.65 19.37 -6.68
N SER A 442 -0.23 19.79 -7.61
CA SER A 442 0.14 19.97 -9.01
C SER A 442 1.00 21.23 -9.19
N LEU A 443 1.95 21.18 -10.12
CA LEU A 443 2.85 22.30 -10.47
C LEU A 443 2.16 23.54 -11.06
N ILE A 444 0.91 23.41 -11.50
CA ILE A 444 0.24 24.46 -12.27
C ILE A 444 -0.17 25.61 -11.33
N LYS A 445 0.67 26.65 -11.25
CA LYS A 445 0.38 27.94 -10.62
C LYS A 445 -0.65 28.71 -11.46
N GLY A 446 -1.93 28.41 -11.27
CA GLY A 446 -3.02 29.14 -11.90
C GLY A 446 -4.37 28.43 -11.79
N TYR A 447 -5.36 29.11 -11.21
CA TYR A 447 -6.76 28.67 -11.19
C TYR A 447 -7.37 28.86 -12.58
N THR A 448 -7.15 27.94 -13.51
CA THR A 448 -7.96 27.84 -14.74
C THR A 448 -8.86 26.61 -14.67
N GLU A 449 -10.09 26.67 -15.21
CA GLU A 449 -11.06 25.56 -15.16
C GLU A 449 -10.52 24.25 -15.74
N ARG A 450 -9.61 24.32 -16.71
CA ARG A 450 -8.87 23.16 -17.27
C ARG A 450 -8.02 22.39 -16.24
N ASN A 451 -7.67 23.01 -15.10
CA ASN A 451 -6.79 22.42 -14.09
C ASN A 451 -7.53 21.76 -12.93
N LYS A 452 -8.86 21.86 -12.85
CA LYS A 452 -9.61 21.11 -11.83
C LYS A 452 -9.82 19.69 -12.32
N LEU A 453 -9.50 18.71 -11.46
CA LEU A 453 -10.04 17.36 -11.67
C LEU A 453 -11.56 17.49 -11.79
N LYS A 454 -12.16 16.76 -12.73
CA LYS A 454 -13.61 16.75 -12.85
C LYS A 454 -14.10 16.13 -11.55
N LYS A 455 -14.74 16.94 -10.71
CA LYS A 455 -15.36 16.42 -9.49
C LYS A 455 -16.49 15.51 -9.92
N THR A 456 -16.21 14.22 -9.92
CA THR A 456 -17.25 13.22 -9.96
C THR A 456 -17.97 13.26 -8.62
N ASN A 457 -19.26 12.95 -8.61
CA ASN A 457 -19.98 12.81 -7.35
C ASN A 457 -19.65 11.49 -6.63
N GLY A 458 -18.49 10.86 -6.92
CA GLY A 458 -18.12 9.54 -6.42
C GLY A 458 -16.97 9.49 -5.43
N TYR A 459 -16.71 8.28 -4.95
CA TYR A 459 -15.73 8.03 -3.89
C TYR A 459 -14.30 8.45 -4.29
N TYR A 460 -13.95 8.37 -5.58
CA TYR A 460 -12.60 8.71 -6.06
C TYR A 460 -12.16 10.13 -5.63
N ASP A 461 -13.06 11.11 -5.72
CA ASP A 461 -12.77 12.51 -5.38
C ASP A 461 -13.20 12.90 -3.96
N ARG A 462 -14.26 12.29 -3.43
CA ARG A 462 -14.89 12.67 -2.15
C ARG A 462 -14.37 11.89 -0.96
N GLY A 463 -13.76 10.74 -1.22
CA GLY A 463 -13.34 9.80 -0.20
C GLY A 463 -14.49 9.03 0.43
N ILE A 464 -14.16 8.19 1.40
CA ILE A 464 -15.11 7.48 2.27
C ILE A 464 -15.01 8.10 3.68
N ARG A 465 -16.17 8.33 4.30
CA ARG A 465 -16.27 8.69 5.71
C ARG A 465 -16.97 7.58 6.46
N SER A 466 -16.34 7.08 7.51
CA SER A 466 -16.92 6.11 8.44
C SER A 466 -17.11 6.78 9.80
N PHE A 467 -18.26 6.53 10.41
CA PHE A 467 -18.57 6.93 11.77
C PHE A 467 -19.00 5.69 12.53
N GLU A 468 -18.23 5.30 13.53
CA GLU A 468 -18.59 4.24 14.45
C GLU A 468 -19.12 4.86 15.76
N PHE A 469 -20.28 4.38 16.19
CA PHE A 469 -20.98 4.83 17.40
C PHE A 469 -20.93 3.73 18.46
N THR A 470 -20.36 4.06 19.62
CA THR A 470 -20.28 3.11 20.73
C THR A 470 -20.68 3.74 22.06
N ASN A 471 -21.48 3.01 22.84
CA ASN A 471 -21.72 3.28 24.25
C ASN A 471 -20.88 2.31 25.08
N ARG A 472 -19.75 2.77 25.59
CA ARG A 472 -18.89 1.90 26.41
C ARG A 472 -19.43 1.83 27.83
N LYS A 473 -19.22 0.71 28.53
CA LYS A 473 -19.65 0.53 29.93
C LYS A 473 -19.09 1.60 30.88
N HIS A 474 -17.92 2.18 30.57
CA HIS A 474 -17.31 3.27 31.33
C HIS A 474 -17.72 4.67 30.88
N ASP A 475 -18.43 4.80 29.75
CA ASP A 475 -18.92 6.05 29.15
C ASP A 475 -20.45 6.08 29.15
N SER A 476 -21.08 5.71 30.26
CA SER A 476 -22.54 5.49 30.34
C SER A 476 -23.40 6.73 30.06
N PHE A 477 -22.80 7.91 30.01
CA PHE A 477 -23.48 9.19 29.76
C PHE A 477 -23.13 9.79 28.39
N ASN A 478 -22.32 9.11 27.57
CA ASN A 478 -21.87 9.64 26.29
C ASN A 478 -21.73 8.54 25.23
N THR A 479 -22.16 8.84 24.01
CA THR A 479 -21.88 8.05 22.81
C THR A 479 -20.64 8.62 22.15
N THR A 480 -19.61 7.79 21.98
CA THR A 480 -18.39 8.18 21.25
C THR A 480 -18.63 8.17 19.75
N PHE A 481 -18.07 9.15 19.02
CA PHE A 481 -18.17 9.28 17.57
C PHE A 481 -16.79 9.06 16.95
N ASN A 482 -16.40 7.79 16.80
CA ASN A 482 -15.13 7.45 16.13
C ASN A 482 -15.26 7.81 14.65
N PHE A 483 -14.53 8.83 14.21
CA PHE A 483 -14.58 9.34 12.86
C PHE A 483 -13.32 8.99 12.08
N ILE A 484 -13.52 8.35 10.92
CA ILE A 484 -12.47 8.04 9.95
C ILE A 484 -12.78 8.71 8.62
N HIS A 485 -11.76 9.35 8.05
CA HIS A 485 -11.84 9.97 6.73
C HIS A 485 -10.78 9.40 5.79
N VAL A 486 -11.21 8.53 4.89
CA VAL A 486 -10.43 8.07 3.74
C VAL A 486 -10.54 9.13 2.65
N SER A 487 -9.67 10.14 2.69
CA SER A 487 -9.88 11.38 1.93
C SER A 487 -9.77 11.27 0.40
N LYS A 488 -8.96 10.33 -0.12
CA LYS A 488 -8.61 10.23 -1.55
C LYS A 488 -8.49 8.76 -1.96
N SER A 489 -8.75 8.44 -3.21
CA SER A 489 -8.49 7.11 -3.77
C SER A 489 -7.07 6.98 -4.36
N ALA A 490 -6.67 5.74 -4.67
CA ALA A 490 -5.48 5.47 -5.45
C ALA A 490 -5.54 6.11 -6.85
N GLU A 491 -6.69 6.11 -7.52
CA GLU A 491 -6.88 6.74 -8.84
C GLU A 491 -6.68 8.26 -8.80
N PHE A 492 -7.23 8.91 -7.78
CA PHE A 492 -7.06 10.34 -7.56
C PHE A 492 -5.59 10.66 -7.31
N THR A 493 -4.92 9.83 -6.51
CA THR A 493 -3.49 9.96 -6.20
C THR A 493 -2.62 9.81 -7.45
N LEU A 494 -2.88 8.79 -8.28
CA LEU A 494 -2.17 8.60 -9.55
C LEU A 494 -2.42 9.75 -10.53
N SER A 495 -3.65 10.27 -10.58
CA SER A 495 -3.98 11.44 -11.42
C SER A 495 -3.23 12.70 -10.99
N LEU A 496 -3.01 12.89 -9.69
CA LEU A 496 -2.21 14.00 -9.18
C LEU A 496 -0.71 13.84 -9.51
N LEU A 497 -0.17 12.61 -9.42
CA LEU A 497 1.20 12.32 -9.83
C LEU A 497 1.41 12.60 -11.32
N ALA A 498 0.48 12.18 -12.18
CA ALA A 498 0.51 12.42 -13.62
C ALA A 498 0.45 13.92 -14.00
N ARG A 499 -0.04 14.78 -13.11
CA ARG A 499 -0.04 16.24 -13.30
C ARG A 499 1.25 16.91 -12.79
N LYS A 500 2.06 16.19 -12.02
CA LYS A 500 3.30 16.67 -11.40
C LYS A 500 4.55 16.16 -12.13
N ALA A 501 4.45 15.00 -12.79
CA ALA A 501 5.55 14.27 -13.40
C ALA A 501 5.14 13.59 -14.72
N ILE A 502 6.12 13.12 -15.48
CA ILE A 502 5.95 12.19 -16.60
C ILE A 502 5.86 10.78 -16.00
N VAL A 503 4.65 10.27 -15.82
CA VAL A 503 4.41 8.97 -15.16
C VAL A 503 4.31 7.87 -16.22
N ILE A 504 5.25 6.93 -16.20
CA ILE A 504 5.31 5.79 -17.12
C ILE A 504 4.92 4.52 -16.34
N GLY A 505 3.69 4.06 -16.56
CA GLY A 505 3.18 2.82 -15.98
C GLY A 505 3.55 1.62 -16.84
N LEU A 506 4.39 0.74 -16.31
CA LEU A 506 4.87 -0.48 -16.96
C LEU A 506 4.08 -1.68 -16.42
N SER A 507 3.25 -2.32 -17.23
CA SER A 507 2.56 -3.57 -16.86
C SER A 507 1.98 -4.22 -18.12
N ALA A 508 1.90 -5.54 -18.18
CA ALA A 508 1.26 -6.21 -19.32
C ALA A 508 -0.26 -5.96 -19.34
N THR A 509 -0.82 -5.67 -18.18
CA THR A 509 -2.26 -5.69 -17.90
C THR A 509 -2.81 -4.31 -17.52
N CYS A 510 -2.00 -3.24 -17.54
CA CYS A 510 -2.46 -1.87 -17.21
C CYS A 510 -3.60 -1.34 -18.08
N ASN A 511 -3.82 -1.91 -19.28
CA ASN A 511 -4.94 -1.54 -20.15
C ASN A 511 -6.20 -2.41 -19.97
N ILE A 512 -6.15 -3.43 -19.11
CA ILE A 512 -7.32 -4.26 -18.76
C ILE A 512 -8.20 -3.45 -17.82
N ASP A 513 -9.46 -3.31 -18.18
CA ASP A 513 -10.47 -2.59 -17.39
C ASP A 513 -10.99 -3.47 -16.25
N SER A 514 -10.13 -3.70 -15.25
CA SER A 514 -10.45 -4.42 -14.02
C SER A 514 -10.33 -3.47 -12.85
N VAL A 515 -11.45 -2.94 -12.36
CA VAL A 515 -11.44 -1.94 -11.28
C VAL A 515 -11.05 -2.49 -9.91
N LEU A 516 -10.95 -3.81 -9.70
CA LEU A 516 -10.47 -4.34 -8.42
C LEU A 516 -8.95 -4.52 -8.43
N SER A 517 -8.42 -5.13 -9.50
CA SER A 517 -7.00 -5.44 -9.61
C SER A 517 -6.18 -4.36 -10.32
N ASN A 518 -6.83 -3.37 -10.93
CA ASN A 518 -6.22 -2.25 -11.65
C ASN A 518 -6.99 -0.94 -11.35
N TYR A 519 -6.39 0.19 -11.72
CA TYR A 519 -7.02 1.50 -11.64
C TYR A 519 -8.24 1.60 -12.57
N SER A 520 -9.23 2.39 -12.15
CA SER A 520 -10.35 2.74 -13.02
C SER A 520 -9.87 3.54 -14.24
N LEU A 521 -9.78 2.87 -15.38
CA LEU A 521 -9.33 3.47 -16.64
C LEU A 521 -10.30 4.56 -17.09
N ARG A 522 -11.59 4.40 -16.79
CA ARG A 522 -12.60 5.43 -16.99
C ARG A 522 -12.27 6.69 -16.21
N TYR A 523 -12.07 6.57 -14.89
CA TYR A 523 -11.77 7.74 -14.06
C TYR A 523 -10.49 8.46 -14.53
N LEU A 524 -9.43 7.71 -14.84
CA LEU A 524 -8.17 8.27 -15.33
C LEU A 524 -8.36 9.02 -16.66
N LYS A 525 -9.05 8.43 -17.64
CA LYS A 525 -9.37 9.08 -18.93
C LYS A 525 -10.17 10.35 -18.74
N GLU A 526 -11.22 10.31 -17.91
CA GLU A 526 -12.11 11.46 -17.69
C GLU A 526 -11.39 12.64 -17.03
N ASN A 527 -10.43 12.37 -16.14
CA ASN A 527 -9.74 13.36 -15.30
C ASN A 527 -8.40 13.88 -15.85
N LEU A 528 -7.70 13.06 -16.63
CA LEU A 528 -6.45 13.43 -17.28
C LEU A 528 -6.66 13.93 -18.71
N GLY A 529 -7.75 13.51 -19.38
CA GLY A 529 -8.06 13.92 -20.74
C GLY A 529 -6.90 13.62 -21.68
N ASP A 530 -6.41 14.66 -22.36
CA ASP A 530 -5.29 14.56 -23.32
C ASP A 530 -3.97 14.10 -22.68
N ASN A 531 -3.82 14.24 -21.35
CA ASN A 531 -2.63 13.82 -20.60
C ASN A 531 -2.68 12.33 -20.20
N PHE A 532 -3.66 11.56 -20.68
CA PHE A 532 -3.70 10.10 -20.54
C PHE A 532 -3.36 9.45 -21.87
N HIS A 533 -2.17 8.85 -21.93
CA HIS A 533 -1.61 8.31 -23.16
C HIS A 533 -1.59 6.79 -23.11
N ARG A 534 -2.18 6.18 -24.13
CA ARG A 534 -2.03 4.75 -24.45
C ARG A 534 -1.08 4.60 -25.62
N ILE A 535 -0.45 3.43 -25.73
CA ILE A 535 0.31 3.11 -26.92
C ILE A 535 -0.66 2.90 -28.09
N GLU A 536 -0.53 3.75 -29.11
CA GLU A 536 -1.37 3.73 -30.31
C GLU A 536 -0.53 3.84 -31.61
N GLY A 537 -1.17 3.69 -32.76
CA GLY A 537 -0.57 3.92 -34.07
C GLY A 537 0.60 3.00 -34.40
N GLU A 538 1.68 3.57 -34.95
CA GLU A 538 2.86 2.83 -35.40
C GLU A 538 3.59 2.10 -34.26
N ASP A 539 3.62 2.70 -33.06
CA ASP A 539 4.27 2.07 -31.90
C ASP A 539 3.50 0.83 -31.45
N PHE A 540 2.16 0.88 -31.45
CA PHE A 540 1.30 -0.28 -31.19
C PHE A 540 1.51 -1.37 -32.25
N LYS A 541 1.53 -0.98 -33.52
CA LYS A 541 1.77 -1.91 -34.64
C LYS A 541 3.12 -2.60 -34.50
N ARG A 542 4.21 -1.86 -34.26
CA ARG A 542 5.56 -2.41 -34.07
C ARG A 542 5.61 -3.40 -32.91
N ILE A 543 4.96 -3.08 -31.80
CA ILE A 543 4.86 -3.96 -30.63
C ILE A 543 4.08 -5.23 -30.98
N LYS A 544 2.93 -5.10 -31.64
CA LYS A 544 2.13 -6.23 -32.13
C LYS A 544 2.91 -7.12 -33.11
N ASP A 545 3.61 -6.54 -34.07
CA ASP A 545 4.43 -7.26 -35.05
C ASP A 545 5.56 -8.02 -34.36
N THR A 546 6.20 -7.42 -33.34
CA THR A 546 7.20 -8.11 -32.50
C THR A 546 6.58 -9.31 -31.79
N TYR A 547 5.33 -9.19 -31.30
CA TYR A 547 4.63 -10.31 -30.68
C TYR A 547 4.28 -11.43 -31.66
N SER A 548 3.77 -11.09 -32.84
CA SER A 548 3.52 -12.09 -33.87
C SER A 548 4.80 -12.83 -34.26
N MET A 549 5.95 -12.15 -34.26
CA MET A 549 7.25 -12.81 -34.47
C MET A 549 7.62 -13.77 -33.33
N LEU A 550 7.48 -13.33 -32.07
CA LEU A 550 7.76 -14.16 -30.88
C LEU A 550 6.86 -15.38 -30.81
N ASN A 551 5.59 -15.22 -31.16
CA ASN A 551 4.59 -16.27 -31.06
C ASN A 551 4.56 -17.19 -32.30
N LYS A 552 5.42 -16.94 -33.30
CA LYS A 552 5.42 -17.67 -34.56
C LYS A 552 5.53 -19.19 -34.35
N ASN A 553 6.37 -19.63 -33.41
CA ASN A 553 6.57 -21.05 -33.10
C ASN A 553 5.33 -21.69 -32.43
N TYR A 554 4.52 -20.89 -31.72
CA TYR A 554 3.21 -21.34 -31.21
C TYR A 554 2.18 -21.42 -32.34
N GLU A 555 2.20 -20.46 -33.27
CA GLU A 555 1.30 -20.42 -34.43
C GLU A 555 1.60 -21.53 -35.46
N SER A 556 2.88 -21.85 -35.67
CA SER A 556 3.35 -22.95 -36.54
C SER A 556 3.20 -24.34 -35.92
N LYS A 557 2.81 -24.42 -34.63
CA LYS A 557 2.71 -25.65 -33.82
C LYS A 557 4.04 -26.35 -33.53
N ASP A 558 5.15 -25.64 -33.67
CA ASP A 558 6.45 -26.12 -33.17
C ASP A 558 6.46 -26.14 -31.64
N ILE A 559 5.72 -25.22 -30.99
CA ILE A 559 5.38 -25.25 -29.57
C ILE A 559 3.89 -25.56 -29.42
N GLN A 560 3.55 -26.57 -28.63
CA GLN A 560 2.16 -26.98 -28.38
C GLN A 560 1.77 -26.67 -26.94
N VAL A 561 0.61 -26.01 -26.77
CA VAL A 561 0.02 -25.74 -25.45
C VAL A 561 -1.14 -26.70 -25.24
N HIS A 562 -1.01 -27.59 -24.27
CA HIS A 562 -2.04 -28.56 -23.91
C HIS A 562 -2.91 -28.02 -22.77
N ILE A 563 -4.20 -27.86 -23.03
CA ILE A 563 -5.18 -27.44 -22.03
C ILE A 563 -6.00 -28.67 -21.65
N LYS A 564 -5.99 -29.02 -20.37
CA LYS A 564 -6.81 -30.10 -19.81
C LYS A 564 -7.65 -29.56 -18.67
N GLU A 565 -8.96 -29.76 -18.77
CA GLU A 565 -9.88 -29.45 -17.68
C GLU A 565 -9.70 -30.48 -16.56
N VAL A 566 -9.65 -30.00 -15.31
CA VAL A 566 -9.64 -30.86 -14.13
C VAL A 566 -11.09 -31.12 -13.74
N THR A 567 -11.47 -32.38 -13.57
CA THR A 567 -12.86 -32.78 -13.36
C THR A 567 -13.41 -32.16 -12.07
N ASP A 568 -14.43 -31.30 -12.23
CA ASP A 568 -15.17 -30.74 -11.09
C ASP A 568 -16.24 -31.72 -10.61
N CYS A 569 -16.21 -32.06 -9.31
CA CYS A 569 -17.04 -33.10 -8.73
C CYS A 569 -18.13 -32.57 -7.79
N LEU A 570 -18.45 -31.26 -7.81
CA LEU A 570 -19.36 -30.60 -6.84
C LEU A 570 -20.76 -31.22 -6.68
N ASN A 571 -21.24 -32.02 -7.64
CA ASN A 571 -22.57 -32.63 -7.60
C ASN A 571 -22.60 -34.07 -7.06
N LEU A 572 -21.45 -34.62 -6.63
CA LEU A 572 -21.32 -35.99 -6.16
C LEU A 572 -21.15 -36.06 -4.64
N ASP A 573 -21.48 -37.20 -4.03
CA ASP A 573 -21.09 -37.49 -2.65
C ASP A 573 -19.60 -37.90 -2.60
N MET A 574 -19.03 -38.02 -1.39
CA MET A 574 -17.62 -38.37 -1.19
C MET A 574 -17.20 -39.59 -2.03
N LYS A 575 -18.01 -40.64 -2.05
CA LYS A 575 -17.69 -41.88 -2.79
C LYS A 575 -17.70 -41.64 -4.29
N GLY A 576 -18.72 -40.96 -4.81
CA GLY A 576 -18.79 -40.56 -6.20
C GLY A 576 -17.58 -39.75 -6.63
N MET A 577 -17.15 -38.77 -5.82
CA MET A 577 -15.96 -37.96 -6.10
C MET A 577 -14.66 -38.79 -6.12
N ILE A 578 -14.52 -39.77 -5.22
CA ILE A 578 -13.32 -40.64 -5.21
C ILE A 578 -13.29 -41.51 -6.47
N CYS A 579 -14.45 -42.05 -6.88
CA CYS A 579 -14.56 -42.90 -8.07
C CYS A 579 -14.29 -42.18 -9.40
N THR A 580 -14.41 -40.84 -9.45
CA THR A 580 -14.03 -40.07 -10.65
C THR A 580 -12.53 -39.85 -10.76
N VAL A 581 -11.80 -39.96 -9.65
CA VAL A 581 -10.34 -39.77 -9.61
C VAL A 581 -9.59 -41.08 -9.66
N PHE A 582 -10.01 -42.10 -8.92
CA PHE A 582 -9.30 -43.37 -8.76
C PHE A 582 -10.13 -44.52 -9.35
N GLU A 583 -9.46 -45.45 -10.04
CA GLU A 583 -10.11 -46.59 -10.71
C GLU A 583 -10.08 -47.86 -9.85
N ASP A 584 -8.99 -48.11 -9.11
CA ASP A 584 -8.85 -49.32 -8.29
C ASP A 584 -9.70 -49.22 -7.01
N PHE A 585 -10.61 -50.17 -6.80
CA PHE A 585 -11.49 -50.23 -5.63
C PHE A 585 -10.74 -50.28 -4.28
N LYS A 586 -9.58 -50.93 -4.21
CA LYS A 586 -8.74 -50.96 -3.00
C LYS A 586 -8.14 -49.58 -2.74
N VAL A 587 -7.72 -48.89 -3.79
CA VAL A 587 -7.20 -47.51 -3.73
C VAL A 587 -8.31 -46.56 -3.26
N GLN A 588 -9.50 -46.64 -3.87
CA GLN A 588 -10.67 -45.85 -3.46
C GLN A 588 -10.98 -46.02 -1.97
N ARG A 589 -10.95 -47.24 -1.44
CA ARG A 589 -11.14 -47.52 -0.01
C ARG A 589 -10.01 -46.96 0.88
N LYS A 590 -8.77 -46.90 0.41
CA LYS A 590 -7.67 -46.24 1.13
C LYS A 590 -7.94 -44.74 1.24
N VAL A 591 -8.35 -44.10 0.14
CA VAL A 591 -8.68 -42.66 0.12
C VAL A 591 -9.85 -42.33 1.06
N GLU A 592 -10.93 -43.13 1.02
CA GLU A 592 -12.08 -42.98 1.93
C GLU A 592 -11.65 -43.06 3.41
N ARG A 593 -10.72 -43.98 3.73
CA ARG A 593 -10.15 -44.10 5.07
C ARG A 593 -9.26 -42.91 5.44
N ILE A 594 -8.44 -42.40 4.52
CA ILE A 594 -7.61 -41.21 4.75
C ILE A 594 -8.52 -40.04 5.14
N PHE A 595 -9.59 -39.77 4.40
CA PHE A 595 -10.50 -38.67 4.74
C PHE A 595 -11.21 -38.91 6.08
N SER A 596 -11.80 -40.10 6.26
CA SER A 596 -12.55 -40.44 7.48
C SER A 596 -11.70 -40.37 8.76
N CYS A 597 -10.49 -40.94 8.73
CA CYS A 597 -9.59 -40.97 9.90
C CYS A 597 -9.03 -39.60 10.28
N ASN A 598 -9.02 -38.65 9.35
CA ASN A 598 -8.54 -37.29 9.59
C ASN A 598 -9.69 -36.27 9.70
N GLY A 599 -10.94 -36.73 9.80
CA GLY A 599 -12.11 -35.87 10.03
C GLY A 599 -12.49 -34.97 8.84
N ILE A 600 -12.06 -35.31 7.63
CA ILE A 600 -12.39 -34.56 6.41
C ILE A 600 -13.76 -35.02 5.90
N ASN A 601 -14.80 -34.30 6.31
CA ASN A 601 -16.19 -34.68 6.03
C ASN A 601 -16.91 -33.69 5.11
N ASP A 602 -16.41 -32.47 4.96
CA ASP A 602 -17.03 -31.47 4.10
C ASP A 602 -16.62 -31.67 2.63
N LEU A 603 -17.61 -31.56 1.74
CA LEU A 603 -17.44 -31.82 0.31
C LEU A 603 -16.43 -30.85 -0.35
N TYR A 604 -16.31 -29.63 0.17
CA TYR A 604 -15.39 -28.62 -0.35
C TYR A 604 -13.92 -29.04 -0.12
N SER A 605 -13.57 -29.45 1.11
CA SER A 605 -12.23 -29.95 1.44
C SER A 605 -11.92 -31.23 0.65
N ILE A 606 -12.86 -32.18 0.57
CA ILE A 606 -12.70 -33.42 -0.20
C ILE A 606 -12.39 -33.11 -1.67
N LYS A 607 -13.21 -32.25 -2.32
CA LYS A 607 -13.00 -31.79 -3.70
C LYS A 607 -11.58 -31.25 -3.88
N ARG A 608 -11.12 -30.40 -2.96
CA ARG A 608 -9.81 -29.76 -3.04
C ARG A 608 -8.65 -30.75 -3.03
N TYR A 609 -8.68 -31.76 -2.15
CA TYR A 609 -7.65 -32.81 -2.13
C TYR A 609 -7.68 -33.66 -3.41
N LEU A 610 -8.88 -34.04 -3.86
CA LEU A 610 -9.05 -34.86 -5.06
C LEU A 610 -8.60 -34.15 -6.34
N ILE A 611 -8.82 -32.84 -6.44
CA ILE A 611 -8.27 -32.03 -7.55
C ILE A 611 -6.74 -32.07 -7.54
N MET A 612 -6.10 -31.85 -6.39
CA MET A 612 -4.64 -31.92 -6.32
C MET A 612 -4.12 -33.31 -6.70
N ALA A 613 -4.81 -34.38 -6.31
CA ALA A 613 -4.46 -35.75 -6.72
C ALA A 613 -4.55 -35.94 -8.24
N GLN A 614 -5.59 -35.42 -8.90
CA GLN A 614 -5.72 -35.45 -10.37
C GLN A 614 -4.57 -34.69 -11.06
N VAL A 615 -4.21 -33.51 -10.53
CA VAL A 615 -3.15 -32.67 -11.08
C VAL A 615 -1.78 -33.31 -10.90
N TYR A 616 -1.50 -33.85 -9.71
CA TYR A 616 -0.25 -34.57 -9.45
C TYR A 616 -0.15 -35.85 -10.30
N ARG A 617 -1.24 -36.59 -10.46
CA ARG A 617 -1.31 -37.72 -11.40
C ARG A 617 -0.96 -37.30 -12.82
N TYR A 618 -1.49 -36.15 -13.28
CA TYR A 618 -1.16 -35.63 -14.61
C TYR A 618 0.35 -35.36 -14.74
N PHE A 619 0.95 -34.72 -13.73
CA PHE A 619 2.38 -34.43 -13.70
C PHE A 619 3.28 -35.69 -13.77
N ILE A 620 2.98 -36.72 -12.97
CA ILE A 620 3.83 -37.93 -12.95
C ILE A 620 3.68 -38.79 -14.21
N LEU A 621 2.53 -38.75 -14.88
CA LEU A 621 2.27 -39.53 -16.10
C LEU A 621 2.89 -38.92 -17.37
N HIS A 622 3.41 -37.69 -17.30
CA HIS A 622 4.01 -36.99 -18.44
C HIS A 622 5.52 -36.83 -18.21
N GLU A 623 6.34 -37.62 -18.90
CA GLU A 623 7.80 -37.60 -18.78
C GLU A 623 8.43 -36.30 -19.28
N ASP A 624 7.80 -35.61 -20.24
CA ASP A 624 8.24 -34.34 -20.82
C ASP A 624 8.14 -33.17 -19.83
N ILE A 625 7.24 -33.26 -18.85
CA ILE A 625 6.98 -32.21 -17.87
C ILE A 625 7.91 -32.36 -16.66
N HIS A 626 8.94 -31.52 -16.55
CA HIS A 626 9.88 -31.56 -15.42
C HIS A 626 9.56 -30.51 -14.35
N SER A 627 8.92 -29.42 -14.73
CA SER A 627 8.58 -28.32 -13.85
C SER A 627 7.07 -28.05 -13.88
N PHE A 628 6.38 -28.27 -12.76
CA PHE A 628 4.93 -28.07 -12.68
C PHE A 628 4.55 -27.17 -11.52
N LEU A 629 3.82 -26.08 -11.80
CA LEU A 629 3.39 -25.11 -10.81
C LEU A 629 1.89 -25.21 -10.54
N CYS A 630 1.52 -25.52 -9.30
CA CYS A 630 0.14 -25.53 -8.85
C CYS A 630 -0.20 -24.28 -8.05
N LEU A 631 -1.00 -23.38 -8.63
CA LEU A 631 -1.47 -22.18 -7.97
C LEU A 631 -2.85 -22.41 -7.35
N ASN A 632 -2.92 -22.27 -6.02
CA ASN A 632 -4.15 -22.40 -5.25
C ASN A 632 -4.52 -21.09 -4.54
N ASN A 633 -5.75 -20.95 -4.03
CA ASN A 633 -6.09 -19.80 -3.16
C ASN A 633 -5.39 -19.84 -1.81
N ALA A 634 -5.21 -21.04 -1.26
CA ALA A 634 -4.50 -21.23 0.00
C ALA A 634 -3.44 -22.33 -0.13
N LEU A 635 -2.37 -22.17 0.63
CA LEU A 635 -1.32 -23.17 0.73
C LEU A 635 -1.76 -24.32 1.65
N PRO A 636 -1.30 -25.55 1.40
CA PRO A 636 -1.40 -26.61 2.39
C PRO A 636 -0.55 -26.26 3.61
N LYS A 637 -1.12 -26.39 4.82
CA LYS A 637 -0.46 -26.08 6.09
C LYS A 637 -0.71 -27.20 7.09
N GLU A 638 0.30 -27.55 7.88
CA GLU A 638 0.13 -28.55 8.95
C GLU A 638 -0.96 -28.13 9.94
N ASN A 639 -1.78 -29.09 10.35
CA ASN A 639 -2.90 -28.95 11.26
C ASN A 639 -3.94 -27.91 10.81
N SER A 640 -4.18 -27.80 9.50
CA SER A 640 -5.18 -26.90 8.93
C SER A 640 -6.29 -27.66 8.18
N LYS A 641 -7.36 -26.96 7.77
CA LYS A 641 -8.43 -27.54 6.91
C LYS A 641 -7.88 -28.09 5.58
N PHE A 642 -6.72 -27.62 5.13
CA PHE A 642 -5.99 -28.14 3.98
C PHE A 642 -4.57 -28.53 4.40
N ASP A 643 -4.45 -29.74 4.93
CA ASP A 643 -3.25 -30.27 5.59
C ASP A 643 -2.25 -30.87 4.60
N LEU A 644 -0.97 -30.49 4.75
CA LEU A 644 0.11 -30.98 3.90
C LEU A 644 0.38 -32.48 4.08
N SER A 645 0.35 -32.99 5.30
CA SER A 645 0.62 -34.41 5.57
C SER A 645 -0.48 -35.31 4.97
N ILE A 646 -1.73 -34.84 4.98
CA ILE A 646 -2.83 -35.56 4.34
C ILE A 646 -2.69 -35.51 2.82
N LEU A 647 -2.30 -34.36 2.26
CA LEU A 647 -2.06 -34.22 0.84
C LEU A 647 -0.93 -35.14 0.35
N LEU A 648 0.19 -35.20 1.08
CA LEU A 648 1.31 -36.09 0.75
C LEU A 648 0.90 -37.57 0.82
N LYS A 649 0.10 -37.98 1.82
CA LYS A 649 -0.48 -39.34 1.85
C LYS A 649 -1.34 -39.63 0.64
N LEU A 650 -2.08 -38.64 0.15
CA LEU A 650 -2.89 -38.81 -1.06
C LEU A 650 -2.01 -38.94 -2.31
N PHE A 651 -0.89 -38.22 -2.39
CA PHE A 651 0.09 -38.41 -3.47
C PHE A 651 0.78 -39.77 -3.42
N ASP A 652 1.07 -40.31 -2.23
CA ASP A 652 1.56 -41.68 -2.10
C ASP A 652 0.55 -42.69 -2.68
N VAL A 653 -0.74 -42.48 -2.46
CA VAL A 653 -1.79 -43.31 -3.07
C VAL A 653 -1.82 -43.18 -4.60
N VAL A 654 -1.63 -41.98 -5.14
CA VAL A 654 -1.50 -41.75 -6.58
C VAL A 654 -0.28 -42.48 -7.14
N ASN A 655 0.87 -42.42 -6.45
CA ASN A 655 2.09 -43.12 -6.85
C ASN A 655 1.86 -44.64 -6.87
N GLU A 656 1.19 -45.20 -5.85
CA GLU A 656 0.84 -46.62 -5.77
C GLU A 656 -0.04 -47.07 -6.95
N GLU A 657 -1.11 -46.32 -7.28
CA GLU A 657 -2.03 -46.68 -8.37
C GLU A 657 -1.35 -46.64 -9.74
N ASN A 658 -0.41 -45.72 -9.93
CA ASN A 658 0.29 -45.52 -11.21
C ASN A 658 1.67 -46.21 -11.27
N SER A 659 2.04 -46.99 -10.24
CA SER A 659 3.35 -47.66 -10.14
C SER A 659 4.55 -46.72 -10.32
N PHE A 660 4.44 -45.49 -9.81
CA PHE A 660 5.47 -44.44 -9.91
C PHE A 660 6.39 -44.47 -8.68
N ASP A 661 7.71 -44.44 -8.86
CA ASP A 661 8.65 -44.30 -7.74
C ASP A 661 8.65 -42.85 -7.26
N LYS A 662 8.24 -42.65 -6.01
CA LYS A 662 8.20 -41.32 -5.39
C LYS A 662 9.55 -40.61 -5.35
N ASN A 663 10.67 -41.32 -5.50
CA ASN A 663 12.00 -40.72 -5.53
C ASN A 663 12.33 -40.05 -6.87
N ASP A 664 11.54 -40.31 -7.92
CA ASP A 664 11.73 -39.73 -9.26
C ASP A 664 11.11 -38.34 -9.40
N ALA A 665 10.45 -37.82 -8.36
CA ALA A 665 9.92 -36.46 -8.33
C ALA A 665 10.02 -35.81 -6.95
N HIS A 666 10.29 -34.51 -6.93
CA HIS A 666 10.28 -33.69 -5.73
C HIS A 666 8.99 -32.89 -5.60
N ILE A 667 8.46 -32.78 -4.38
CA ILE A 667 7.23 -32.04 -4.08
C ILE A 667 7.59 -30.91 -3.14
N GLU A 668 7.50 -29.69 -3.63
CA GLU A 668 7.93 -28.49 -2.90
C GLU A 668 6.75 -27.55 -2.66
N VAL A 669 6.69 -26.96 -1.46
CA VAL A 669 5.65 -25.97 -1.11
C VAL A 669 6.30 -24.60 -0.98
N LEU A 670 6.09 -23.74 -1.98
CA LEU A 670 6.62 -22.37 -1.96
C LEU A 670 5.71 -21.45 -1.14
N LYS A 671 6.20 -21.01 0.03
CA LYS A 671 5.46 -20.23 1.04
C LYS A 671 5.82 -18.74 0.98
N SER A 672 4.86 -17.85 1.23
CA SER A 672 5.03 -16.38 1.19
C SER A 672 5.69 -15.76 2.44
N CYS A 673 6.59 -16.48 3.13
CA CYS A 673 7.18 -16.02 4.38
C CYS A 673 8.69 -15.77 4.25
N ILE A 674 9.37 -15.65 5.39
CA ILE A 674 10.81 -15.35 5.47
C ILE A 674 11.67 -16.39 4.72
N SER A 675 11.19 -17.63 4.55
CA SER A 675 11.90 -18.66 3.77
C SER A 675 11.74 -18.53 2.26
N PHE A 676 10.86 -17.64 1.77
CA PHE A 676 10.48 -17.58 0.35
C PHE A 676 11.69 -17.56 -0.59
N ASP A 677 12.66 -16.68 -0.35
CA ASP A 677 13.82 -16.53 -1.24
C ASP A 677 14.75 -17.76 -1.19
N ALA A 678 14.87 -18.42 -0.03
CA ALA A 678 15.65 -19.63 0.14
C ALA A 678 14.97 -20.83 -0.55
N ASP A 679 13.68 -21.03 -0.30
CA ASP A 679 12.86 -22.09 -0.91
C ASP A 679 12.84 -21.93 -2.43
N LYS A 680 12.65 -20.70 -2.92
CA LYS A 680 12.71 -20.36 -4.33
C LYS A 680 14.07 -20.70 -4.93
N LYS A 681 15.17 -20.36 -4.26
CA LYS A 681 16.52 -20.65 -4.74
C LYS A 681 16.75 -22.16 -4.87
N ASP A 682 16.36 -22.95 -3.86
CA ASP A 682 16.48 -24.42 -3.88
C ASP A 682 15.68 -25.03 -5.04
N ILE A 683 14.42 -24.61 -5.20
CA ILE A 683 13.56 -25.05 -6.31
C ILE A 683 14.21 -24.75 -7.66
N LEU A 684 14.71 -23.52 -7.88
CA LEU A 684 15.32 -23.13 -9.14
C LEU A 684 16.65 -23.87 -9.40
N GLU A 685 17.40 -24.22 -8.35
CA GLU A 685 18.65 -24.99 -8.46
C GLU A 685 18.37 -26.44 -8.86
N ARG A 686 17.42 -27.12 -8.21
CA ARG A 686 16.95 -28.46 -8.58
C ARG A 686 16.46 -28.53 -10.02
N LEU A 687 15.60 -27.57 -10.40
CA LEU A 687 15.11 -27.45 -11.78
C LEU A 687 16.23 -27.23 -12.78
N SER A 688 17.25 -26.44 -12.42
CA SER A 688 18.42 -26.21 -13.27
C SER A 688 19.30 -27.47 -13.43
N ASN A 689 19.27 -28.38 -12.47
CA ASN A 689 19.94 -29.68 -12.53
C ASN A 689 19.15 -30.74 -13.33
N GLY A 690 17.95 -30.40 -13.81
CA GLY A 690 17.08 -31.32 -14.55
C GLY A 690 16.22 -32.22 -13.68
N GLU A 691 16.11 -31.94 -12.37
CA GLU A 691 15.21 -32.67 -11.48
C GLU A 691 13.74 -32.39 -11.81
N LYS A 692 12.87 -33.39 -11.64
CA LYS A 692 11.42 -33.28 -11.82
C LYS A 692 10.78 -32.75 -10.54
N VAL A 693 10.26 -31.51 -10.56
CA VAL A 693 9.77 -30.79 -9.38
C VAL A 693 8.31 -30.34 -9.55
N PHE A 694 7.47 -30.74 -8.60
CA PHE A 694 6.08 -30.33 -8.45
C PHE A 694 5.97 -29.25 -7.36
N VAL A 695 5.74 -28.01 -7.77
CA VAL A 695 5.71 -26.86 -6.87
C VAL A 695 4.26 -26.50 -6.56
N ILE A 696 3.90 -26.55 -5.27
CA ILE A 696 2.62 -26.08 -4.77
C ILE A 696 2.81 -24.67 -4.22
N SER A 697 2.05 -23.72 -4.77
CA SER A 697 2.03 -22.37 -4.23
C SER A 697 0.62 -21.78 -4.20
N ALA A 698 0.53 -20.52 -3.80
CA ALA A 698 -0.71 -19.76 -3.80
C ALA A 698 -0.60 -18.50 -4.65
N TYR A 699 -1.74 -18.03 -5.15
CA TYR A 699 -1.80 -16.78 -5.93
C TYR A 699 -1.19 -15.61 -5.17
N ALA A 700 -1.44 -15.49 -3.86
CA ALA A 700 -0.84 -14.45 -3.02
C ALA A 700 0.69 -14.56 -2.86
N THR A 701 1.27 -15.74 -3.07
CA THR A 701 2.72 -15.99 -2.93
C THR A 701 3.47 -15.65 -4.21
N ILE A 702 3.01 -16.14 -5.37
CA ILE A 702 3.72 -15.97 -6.65
C ILE A 702 3.18 -14.78 -7.45
N GLY A 703 1.90 -14.45 -7.31
CA GLY A 703 1.21 -13.41 -8.07
C GLY A 703 1.76 -11.99 -7.87
N ALA A 704 2.68 -11.77 -6.93
CA ALA A 704 3.39 -10.51 -6.70
C ALA A 704 4.55 -10.27 -7.71
N GLY A 705 4.46 -10.79 -8.93
CA GLY A 705 5.47 -10.59 -9.97
C GLY A 705 6.80 -11.30 -9.69
N GLN A 706 6.76 -12.49 -9.07
CA GLN A 706 7.96 -13.28 -8.79
C GLN A 706 8.48 -13.94 -10.07
N ASN A 707 9.70 -13.62 -10.50
CA ASN A 707 10.32 -14.30 -11.63
C ASN A 707 10.75 -15.72 -11.23
N MET A 708 10.13 -16.74 -11.84
CA MET A 708 10.40 -18.16 -11.59
C MET A 708 11.20 -18.83 -12.72
N ALA A 709 11.75 -18.04 -13.65
CA ALA A 709 12.59 -18.58 -14.71
C ALA A 709 13.92 -19.12 -14.16
N TYR A 710 14.26 -20.35 -14.55
CA TYR A 710 15.47 -21.07 -14.13
C TYR A 710 16.40 -21.33 -15.32
N LYS A 711 17.65 -21.70 -15.03
CA LYS A 711 18.66 -21.99 -16.07
C LYS A 711 18.28 -23.27 -16.80
N LEU A 712 18.45 -23.29 -18.13
CA LEU A 712 18.22 -24.49 -18.93
C LEU A 712 19.11 -25.65 -18.46
N PRO A 713 18.53 -26.83 -18.18
CA PRO A 713 19.30 -28.05 -17.95
C PRO A 713 20.13 -28.41 -19.18
N GLU A 714 21.30 -29.01 -18.95
CA GLU A 714 22.12 -29.55 -20.04
C GLU A 714 21.34 -30.60 -20.83
N HIS A 715 21.40 -30.52 -22.16
CA HIS A 715 20.68 -31.42 -23.08
C HIS A 715 19.14 -31.32 -23.08
N SER A 716 18.57 -30.22 -22.59
CA SER A 716 17.11 -29.98 -22.68
C SER A 716 16.63 -29.74 -24.12
N ASP A 717 15.56 -30.44 -24.52
CA ASP A 717 14.87 -30.23 -25.80
C ASP A 717 14.04 -28.94 -25.73
N THR A 718 14.62 -27.82 -26.16
CA THR A 718 13.99 -26.51 -26.05
C THR A 718 14.09 -25.73 -27.36
N ILE A 719 13.01 -25.00 -27.66
CA ILE A 719 12.93 -24.12 -28.81
C ILE A 719 13.25 -22.71 -28.36
N ASN A 720 14.25 -22.09 -28.98
CA ASN A 720 14.54 -20.69 -28.71
C ASN A 720 13.46 -19.81 -29.37
N ILE A 721 12.71 -19.09 -28.55
CA ILE A 721 11.64 -18.16 -28.96
C ILE A 721 12.23 -16.86 -29.55
N THR A 722 13.49 -16.54 -29.22
CA THR A 722 14.16 -15.32 -29.69
C THR A 722 15.67 -15.48 -29.82
N ASP A 723 16.22 -15.26 -31.01
CA ASP A 723 17.63 -14.91 -31.14
C ASP A 723 17.78 -13.42 -30.82
N PHE A 724 17.84 -13.08 -29.53
CA PHE A 724 18.14 -11.71 -29.13
C PHE A 724 19.51 -11.34 -29.72
N SER A 725 19.56 -10.26 -30.50
CA SER A 725 20.78 -9.79 -31.19
C SER A 725 22.03 -9.75 -30.30
N ASN A 726 21.85 -9.59 -28.99
CA ASN A 726 22.89 -9.74 -27.99
C ASN A 726 22.99 -11.18 -27.48
N LYS A 727 24.01 -11.92 -27.92
CA LYS A 727 24.32 -13.27 -27.43
C LYS A 727 24.59 -13.36 -25.92
N LYS A 728 24.89 -12.24 -25.25
CA LYS A 728 25.07 -12.18 -23.79
C LYS A 728 23.74 -12.00 -23.03
N ASP A 729 22.61 -11.93 -23.72
CA ASP A 729 21.31 -11.80 -23.07
C ASP A 729 21.00 -13.07 -22.28
N GLY A 730 20.90 -12.94 -20.95
CA GLY A 730 20.66 -14.06 -20.04
C GLY A 730 19.35 -14.80 -20.29
N ARG A 731 18.38 -14.19 -21.01
CA ARG A 731 17.12 -14.83 -21.39
C ARG A 731 17.31 -15.97 -22.39
N ASN A 732 18.40 -15.98 -23.17
CA ASN A 732 18.73 -17.07 -24.09
C ASN A 732 19.05 -18.40 -23.37
N TYR A 733 19.27 -18.37 -22.05
CA TYR A 733 19.75 -19.51 -21.27
C TYR A 733 18.78 -19.91 -20.15
N LYS A 734 17.53 -19.43 -20.20
CA LYS A 734 16.52 -19.67 -19.18
C LYS A 734 15.20 -20.10 -19.80
N LYS A 735 14.41 -20.89 -19.06
CA LYS A 735 13.02 -21.24 -19.38
C LYS A 735 12.12 -21.02 -18.16
N ASP A 736 10.82 -21.04 -18.40
CA ASP A 736 9.80 -21.05 -17.35
C ASP A 736 9.24 -22.47 -17.14
N PHE A 737 8.22 -22.61 -16.30
CA PHE A 737 7.57 -23.88 -15.98
C PHE A 737 6.93 -24.58 -17.20
N ASP A 738 7.03 -25.90 -17.25
CA ASP A 738 6.47 -26.76 -18.31
C ASP A 738 4.96 -26.88 -18.23
N GLY A 739 4.43 -26.91 -17.00
CA GLY A 739 3.01 -27.02 -16.74
C GLY A 739 2.56 -26.13 -15.59
N ILE A 740 1.33 -25.62 -15.71
CA ILE A 740 0.70 -24.79 -14.68
C ILE A 740 -0.73 -25.29 -14.45
N TYR A 741 -1.08 -25.49 -13.18
CA TYR A 741 -2.44 -25.65 -12.73
C TYR A 741 -2.93 -24.37 -12.07
N LEU A 742 -4.11 -23.91 -12.50
CA LEU A 742 -4.80 -22.74 -11.96
C LEU A 742 -6.01 -23.22 -11.18
N GLY A 743 -5.94 -23.17 -9.85
CA GLY A 743 -7.09 -23.44 -8.99
C GLY A 743 -8.12 -22.32 -9.03
N ASP A 744 -9.33 -22.62 -8.57
CA ASP A 744 -10.43 -21.66 -8.44
C ASP A 744 -9.94 -20.36 -7.78
N ILE A 745 -10.48 -19.20 -8.17
CA ILE A 745 -10.22 -17.91 -7.52
C ILE A 745 -11.44 -17.56 -6.67
N THR A 746 -11.34 -17.69 -5.34
CA THR A 746 -12.48 -17.54 -4.41
C THR A 746 -12.44 -16.24 -3.60
N ASN A 747 -11.30 -15.56 -3.54
CA ASN A 747 -11.11 -14.33 -2.75
C ASN A 747 -10.99 -13.11 -3.67
N VAL A 748 -12.04 -12.85 -4.46
CA VAL A 748 -12.08 -11.69 -5.38
C VAL A 748 -12.38 -10.39 -4.62
N VAL A 749 -13.14 -10.49 -3.53
CA VAL A 749 -13.50 -9.39 -2.63
C VAL A 749 -13.30 -9.85 -1.19
N THR A 750 -13.17 -8.88 -0.30
CA THR A 750 -13.07 -9.09 1.15
C THR A 750 -14.30 -9.84 1.64
N ASN A 751 -14.10 -11.06 2.17
CA ASN A 751 -15.19 -11.89 2.68
C ASN A 751 -15.50 -11.51 4.14
N LEU A 752 -16.68 -10.93 4.35
CA LEU A 752 -17.15 -10.52 5.68
C LEU A 752 -17.95 -11.62 6.41
N LEU A 753 -18.25 -12.76 5.77
CA LEU A 753 -19.14 -13.81 6.30
C LEU A 753 -18.42 -14.86 7.17
N ASP A 754 -17.14 -15.10 6.93
CA ASP A 754 -16.33 -16.10 7.66
C ASP A 754 -15.54 -15.51 8.85
N MET A 755 -15.84 -14.27 9.24
CA MET A 755 -15.16 -13.60 10.34
C MET A 755 -15.73 -14.07 11.69
N ASP A 756 -15.22 -15.18 12.20
CA ASP A 756 -15.49 -15.63 13.56
C ASP A 756 -14.95 -14.59 14.57
N SER A 757 -15.82 -13.68 15.00
CA SER A 757 -15.78 -12.88 16.24
C SER A 757 -14.85 -11.66 16.42
N ASP A 758 -14.00 -11.26 15.47
CA ASP A 758 -13.27 -9.97 15.58
C ASP A 758 -13.21 -9.25 14.22
N PHE A 759 -14.26 -8.48 13.92
CA PHE A 759 -14.32 -7.61 12.76
C PHE A 759 -13.42 -6.37 12.94
N ASP A 760 -12.41 -6.21 12.09
CA ASP A 760 -11.52 -5.03 12.09
C ASP A 760 -12.04 -3.94 11.15
N GLU A 761 -11.94 -2.68 11.57
CA GLU A 761 -12.42 -1.52 10.79
C GLU A 761 -11.65 -1.36 9.47
N SER A 762 -10.40 -1.84 9.42
CA SER A 762 -9.61 -1.92 8.20
C SER A 762 -10.30 -2.77 7.12
N GLU A 763 -10.80 -3.96 7.48
CA GLU A 763 -11.42 -4.91 6.56
C GLU A 763 -12.74 -4.36 6.00
N LEU A 764 -13.51 -3.63 6.83
CA LEU A 764 -14.69 -2.91 6.38
C LEU A 764 -14.35 -1.89 5.30
N LEU A 765 -13.37 -1.03 5.55
CA LEU A 765 -12.97 0.02 4.62
C LEU A 765 -12.43 -0.57 3.30
N HIS A 766 -11.71 -1.70 3.38
CA HIS A 766 -11.31 -2.47 2.20
C HIS A 766 -12.51 -2.94 1.37
N CYS A 767 -13.44 -3.64 2.01
CA CYS A 767 -14.65 -4.14 1.35
C CYS A 767 -15.44 -3.00 0.68
N LEU A 768 -15.54 -1.83 1.34
CA LEU A 768 -16.27 -0.69 0.79
C LEU A 768 -15.59 -0.06 -0.42
N ILE A 769 -14.26 0.06 -0.40
CA ILE A 769 -13.51 0.51 -1.58
C ILE A 769 -13.76 -0.45 -2.74
N GLU A 770 -13.75 -1.77 -2.50
CA GLU A 770 -14.04 -2.79 -3.52
C GLU A 770 -15.47 -2.67 -4.08
N LEU A 771 -16.46 -2.50 -3.21
CA LEU A 771 -17.87 -2.31 -3.57
C LEU A 771 -18.10 -1.03 -4.37
N GLU A 772 -17.52 0.08 -3.94
CA GLU A 772 -17.58 1.36 -4.64
C GLU A 772 -16.93 1.26 -6.03
N ASN A 773 -15.78 0.59 -6.14
CA ASN A 773 -15.16 0.31 -7.43
C ASN A 773 -16.11 -0.44 -8.37
N TRP A 774 -16.80 -1.48 -7.89
CA TRP A 774 -17.78 -2.24 -8.68
C TRP A 774 -19.00 -1.42 -9.11
N TYR A 775 -19.52 -0.55 -8.25
CA TYR A 775 -20.68 0.27 -8.57
C TYR A 775 -20.45 1.16 -9.79
N TYR A 776 -19.25 1.77 -9.89
CA TYR A 776 -18.87 2.66 -10.99
C TYR A 776 -18.57 1.96 -12.34
N VAL A 777 -18.52 0.62 -12.36
CA VAL A 777 -18.41 -0.16 -13.61
C VAL A 777 -19.76 -0.44 -14.26
N LYS A 778 -20.85 -0.49 -13.48
CA LYS A 778 -22.19 -0.83 -13.98
C LYS A 778 -22.99 0.36 -14.51
N ILE A 779 -22.56 1.60 -14.25
CA ILE A 779 -23.14 2.86 -14.77
C ILE A 779 -22.25 3.37 -15.89
#